data_AF-A0A8T4NL98-F1
#
_entry.id   AF-A0A8T4NL98-F1
#
_cell.length_a   1.000
_cell.length_b   1.000
_cell.length_c   1.000
_cell.angle_alpha   90.00
_cell.angle_beta   90.00
_cell.angle_gamma   90.00
#
_symmetry.space_group_name_H-M   'P 1'
#
loop_
_entity.id
_entity.type
_entity.pdbx_description
1 polymer ?
#
loop_
_entity_poly.entity_id
_entity_poly.type
_entity_poly.pdbx_seq_one_letter_code
_entity_poly.pdbx_strand_id
1 'polypeptide(L)'
;MNTSSLIHLNPETKSREKSIASDGRVPKRGDIKNISAINSIILKNASSQENLGKRTEERPNSSPNNPDLPSGIVARYSFENNFRDSSGYDFHAHPEGNPELIEVTRFNHAAKFDGSDDFLEIPLVLNKARDVTLSAWVNISSEDERGAVLKIGTLTGYGLGVGNSTVDSKGNNLVGLYEWKDWLPSNTGIGTGWHHLLLTIDKNGVPSFYIDGTFIGPEDEFYSDPEAPKEKGFIGGYSVSGYNRYFKGAIDEVIVYNRTLNDEEVKKAYISQKSLFNSALVESAPSTPTNLKAVAFSPYKVVVSWRDTSVNEEYFAVERSKGNSNDFVKIAITSRNEPYYTDEKLESGVKYYYRVRAFKGSLSSSYSNMGEVTTSILNYISLENNDDYVMIPDSQNIEPKSGITWNLWVKQSSYSDKSALLSKYEPLSGRRSYLIRVSLNDSISIVVSGDGNQAISYTSNSARKCGIRNNDEWTMITLTYNGSLIRYYRNGVYCDSDRTTVSVIYDSSNELRFGGGTDSNFNGSLDELRIYNDALTTYQIQRIYNESFHGSSLGISIPVLMYHQIRHNATALDRVTPTSFSQQMDFLHKNGFSTITLNDYDQWRRGRKEIPMRPVIITFDDGWRSVYEEALPVMKKYGFKGTENIIIAYMNRSKGGDSYMHEDMLHELRREGWDLQSHGLTHVDMLQFNEERFTDQLRESKTVLRETFNISVFSFIFPFHSADSRYASLCGRYYRMCWTRAESVNSPQYVFQSTNGTAYQGLRRISITNNTDLEEFSEIFAKDMVISSDWKFDEGQGTSSSDSLQGITATLINGVVWGR
;
A
#
# COMPACT_ATOMS: atom_id res chain seq x y z
N MET A 1 -26.37 -47.39 62.56
CA MET A 1 -25.45 -47.98 61.56
C MET A 1 -24.64 -46.81 61.02
N ASN A 2 -23.48 -46.51 61.61
CA ASN A 2 -22.18 -47.17 61.41
C ASN A 2 -21.73 -47.04 59.94
N THR A 3 -20.60 -46.39 59.60
CA THR A 3 -19.52 -45.84 60.44
C THR A 3 -18.74 -44.74 59.72
N SER A 4 -18.15 -43.85 60.53
CA SER A 4 -16.90 -43.07 60.42
C SER A 4 -15.84 -43.51 59.37
N SER A 5 -14.82 -42.71 59.00
CA SER A 5 -14.15 -41.57 59.67
C SER A 5 -13.36 -40.74 58.62
N LEU A 6 -13.41 -39.40 58.60
CA LEU A 6 -12.58 -38.42 59.32
C LEU A 6 -11.09 -38.28 58.86
N ILE A 7 -10.72 -37.03 58.51
CA ILE A 7 -9.49 -36.29 58.97
C ILE A 7 -8.13 -36.80 58.42
N HIS A 8 -7.12 -36.01 57.98
CA HIS A 8 -6.82 -34.57 57.84
C HIS A 8 -5.81 -34.41 56.65
N LEU A 9 -5.18 -33.30 56.24
CA LEU A 9 -5.04 -31.88 56.67
C LEU A 9 -4.72 -31.02 55.41
N ASN A 10 -4.39 -29.73 55.58
CA ASN A 10 -3.72 -28.84 54.62
C ASN A 10 -2.53 -28.20 55.37
N PRO A 11 -1.37 -27.85 54.75
CA PRO A 11 -1.23 -26.46 54.32
C PRO A 11 -0.30 -26.20 53.10
N GLU A 12 -0.55 -25.04 52.46
CA GLU A 12 0.40 -24.09 51.84
C GLU A 12 1.70 -24.62 51.17
N THR A 13 1.98 -24.28 49.91
CA THR A 13 2.52 -22.95 49.59
C THR A 13 2.62 -22.67 48.08
N LYS A 14 2.45 -21.39 47.72
CA LYS A 14 2.94 -20.69 46.51
C LYS A 14 2.48 -21.21 45.14
N SER A 15 1.51 -20.48 44.58
CA SER A 15 1.36 -20.33 43.14
C SER A 15 2.67 -19.93 42.47
N ARG A 16 3.02 -20.64 41.38
CA ARG A 16 3.96 -20.16 40.38
C ARG A 16 3.32 -20.40 39.02
N GLU A 17 3.18 -19.32 38.26
CA GLU A 17 2.68 -19.35 36.89
C GLU A 17 3.52 -20.32 36.05
N LYS A 18 2.85 -21.12 35.22
CA LYS A 18 3.45 -21.76 34.06
C LYS A 18 2.53 -21.55 32.87
N SER A 19 3.01 -20.76 31.92
CA SER A 19 2.45 -20.69 30.58
C SER A 19 2.44 -22.09 29.97
N ILE A 20 1.27 -22.52 29.49
CA ILE A 20 1.14 -23.73 28.70
C ILE A 20 1.47 -23.33 27.26
N ALA A 21 2.73 -23.55 26.87
CA ALA A 21 3.11 -23.57 25.46
C ALA A 21 2.41 -24.77 24.79
N SER A 22 1.74 -24.53 23.68
CA SER A 22 1.09 -25.57 22.87
C SER A 22 2.12 -26.56 22.29
N ASP A 23 1.81 -27.86 22.37
CA ASP A 23 2.68 -28.99 22.02
C ASP A 23 3.21 -28.92 20.56
N GLY A 24 4.46 -28.47 20.41
CA GLY A 24 5.16 -28.40 19.13
C GLY A 24 5.65 -29.79 18.67
N ARG A 25 4.75 -30.62 18.12
CA ARG A 25 5.15 -31.87 17.46
C ARG A 25 5.48 -31.66 15.99
N VAL A 26 6.78 -31.69 15.71
CA VAL A 26 7.38 -31.73 14.37
C VAL A 26 6.90 -32.97 13.60
N PRO A 27 6.33 -32.84 12.38
CA PRO A 27 6.17 -33.95 11.46
C PRO A 27 7.55 -34.43 10.99
N LYS A 28 7.83 -35.73 11.10
CA LYS A 28 9.11 -36.31 10.65
C LYS A 28 9.24 -36.23 9.12
N ARG A 29 10.49 -36.15 8.62
CA ARG A 29 10.81 -36.22 7.19
C ARG A 29 10.07 -37.39 6.51
N GLY A 30 9.10 -37.06 5.64
CA GLY A 30 8.30 -38.04 4.90
C GLY A 30 7.35 -37.39 3.90
N ASP A 31 6.54 -36.40 4.34
CA ASP A 31 5.37 -35.92 3.58
C ASP A 31 5.59 -34.59 2.84
N ILE A 32 6.58 -34.53 1.95
CA ILE A 32 6.69 -33.45 0.94
C ILE A 32 6.46 -34.03 -0.46
N LYS A 33 5.19 -34.32 -0.76
CA LYS A 33 4.69 -34.61 -2.11
C LYS A 33 3.44 -33.78 -2.38
N ASN A 34 3.59 -32.48 -2.71
CA ASN A 34 2.46 -31.70 -3.24
C ASN A 34 2.79 -30.44 -4.06
N ILE A 35 3.90 -30.43 -4.81
CA ILE A 35 4.08 -29.47 -5.91
C ILE A 35 3.09 -29.75 -7.06
N SER A 36 2.63 -31.00 -7.22
CA SER A 36 1.62 -31.40 -8.22
C SER A 36 0.24 -30.76 -8.02
N ALA A 37 -0.10 -30.31 -6.80
CA ALA A 37 -1.36 -29.62 -6.53
C ALA A 37 -1.41 -28.20 -7.12
N ILE A 38 -0.25 -27.57 -7.37
CA ILE A 38 -0.17 -26.23 -7.98
C ILE A 38 -0.26 -26.37 -9.51
N ASN A 39 0.50 -27.30 -10.09
CA ASN A 39 0.45 -27.57 -11.53
C ASN A 39 -0.95 -28.05 -12.00
N SER A 40 -1.72 -28.73 -11.15
CA SER A 40 -3.06 -29.20 -11.51
C SER A 40 -4.17 -28.13 -11.45
N ILE A 41 -3.93 -26.97 -10.83
CA ILE A 41 -4.81 -25.80 -10.96
C ILE A 41 -4.57 -25.12 -12.32
N ILE A 42 -3.29 -24.95 -12.69
CA ILE A 42 -2.88 -24.43 -14.01
C ILE A 42 -3.42 -25.32 -15.15
N LEU A 43 -3.34 -26.65 -15.01
CA LEU A 43 -3.81 -27.59 -16.03
C LEU A 43 -5.34 -27.74 -16.12
N LYS A 44 -6.11 -27.44 -15.07
CA LYS A 44 -7.57 -27.64 -15.09
C LYS A 44 -8.28 -26.65 -16.01
N ASN A 45 -7.84 -25.40 -16.06
CA ASN A 45 -8.42 -24.37 -16.93
C ASN A 45 -8.20 -24.62 -18.43
N ALA A 46 -7.37 -25.59 -18.81
CA ALA A 46 -7.21 -26.04 -20.20
C ALA A 46 -8.23 -27.10 -20.66
N SER A 47 -9.04 -27.66 -19.76
CA SER A 47 -9.80 -28.92 -20.01
C SER A 47 -11.32 -28.80 -20.14
N SER A 48 -11.88 -27.58 -20.20
CA SER A 48 -13.34 -27.33 -20.24
C SER A 48 -13.90 -26.91 -21.61
N GLN A 49 -13.15 -27.08 -22.71
CA GLN A 49 -13.53 -26.66 -24.08
C GLN A 49 -13.51 -27.82 -25.12
N GLU A 50 -13.81 -29.06 -24.73
CA GLU A 50 -14.03 -30.17 -25.68
C GLU A 50 -15.41 -30.83 -25.52
N ASN A 51 -16.41 -30.29 -26.24
CA ASN A 51 -17.39 -31.08 -27.00
C ASN A 51 -18.38 -30.18 -27.76
N LEU A 52 -18.15 -29.95 -29.06
CA LEU A 52 -19.21 -29.69 -30.05
C LEU A 52 -18.67 -29.70 -31.49
N GLY A 53 -19.04 -30.74 -32.25
CA GLY A 53 -19.30 -30.68 -33.71
C GLY A 53 -18.14 -30.35 -34.67
N LYS A 54 -17.66 -31.37 -35.40
CA LYS A 54 -16.76 -31.23 -36.57
C LYS A 54 -17.27 -30.21 -37.59
N ARG A 55 -16.42 -29.27 -38.01
CA ARG A 55 -16.41 -28.70 -39.37
C ARG A 55 -15.02 -28.20 -39.75
N THR A 56 -14.53 -28.74 -40.87
CA THR A 56 -13.48 -28.25 -41.79
C THR A 56 -12.40 -27.28 -41.29
N GLU A 57 -11.15 -27.66 -41.58
CA GLU A 57 -9.90 -26.91 -41.37
C GLU A 57 -9.99 -25.42 -41.74
N GLU A 58 -9.90 -24.56 -40.72
CA GLU A 58 -9.25 -23.24 -40.71
C GLU A 58 -9.48 -22.61 -39.32
N ARG A 59 -8.45 -22.56 -38.47
CA ARG A 59 -8.48 -21.85 -37.17
C ARG A 59 -7.12 -21.20 -36.85
N PRO A 60 -7.11 -20.12 -36.05
CA PRO A 60 -6.38 -18.92 -36.44
C PRO A 60 -5.06 -18.67 -35.68
N ASN A 61 -4.32 -17.68 -36.19
CA ASN A 61 -3.22 -16.97 -35.51
C ASN A 61 -3.41 -16.86 -33.98
N SER A 62 -2.50 -17.47 -33.23
CA SER A 62 -2.22 -17.14 -31.83
C SER A 62 -0.70 -17.11 -31.60
N SER A 63 -0.08 -15.99 -31.97
CA SER A 63 1.32 -15.69 -31.64
C SER A 63 1.41 -15.09 -30.23
N PRO A 64 2.50 -15.33 -29.46
CA PRO A 64 2.77 -14.60 -28.22
C PRO A 64 3.19 -13.16 -28.55
N ASN A 65 2.21 -12.33 -28.89
CA ASN A 65 2.44 -10.99 -29.40
C ASN A 65 2.87 -10.02 -28.29
N ASN A 66 4.13 -9.61 -28.35
CA ASN A 66 4.39 -8.17 -28.40
C ASN A 66 3.62 -7.63 -29.64
N PRO A 67 2.59 -6.77 -29.49
CA PRO A 67 1.73 -6.35 -30.60
C PRO A 67 2.47 -5.59 -31.71
N ASP A 68 3.70 -5.15 -31.44
CA ASP A 68 4.51 -4.38 -32.37
C ASP A 68 5.41 -5.23 -33.28
N LEU A 69 5.65 -6.52 -32.98
CA LEU A 69 6.40 -7.40 -33.89
C LEU A 69 5.52 -7.95 -35.05
N PRO A 70 6.12 -8.28 -36.21
CA PRO A 70 5.40 -8.97 -37.29
C PRO A 70 4.93 -10.39 -36.89
N SER A 71 3.84 -10.86 -37.49
CA SER A 71 3.34 -12.23 -37.32
C SER A 71 4.23 -13.27 -38.01
N GLY A 72 4.12 -14.54 -37.61
CA GLY A 72 4.83 -15.67 -38.24
C GLY A 72 6.11 -16.10 -37.51
N ILE A 73 6.36 -15.62 -36.29
CA ILE A 73 7.46 -16.07 -35.44
C ILE A 73 7.29 -17.57 -35.12
N VAL A 74 8.37 -18.34 -35.25
CA VAL A 74 8.45 -19.77 -34.88
C VAL A 74 9.59 -20.10 -33.92
N ALA A 75 10.53 -19.18 -33.70
CA ALA A 75 11.51 -19.25 -32.61
C ALA A 75 11.94 -17.83 -32.22
N ARG A 76 12.11 -17.55 -30.93
CA ARG A 76 12.59 -16.27 -30.40
C ARG A 76 13.42 -16.43 -29.13
N TYR A 77 14.65 -15.94 -29.14
CA TYR A 77 15.58 -15.97 -28.01
C TYR A 77 15.98 -14.53 -27.65
N SER A 78 15.54 -14.04 -26.50
CA SER A 78 15.84 -12.69 -26.00
C SER A 78 16.95 -12.67 -24.93
N PHE A 79 17.59 -13.81 -24.68
CA PHE A 79 18.68 -14.05 -23.72
C PHE A 79 18.54 -13.45 -22.31
N GLU A 80 17.32 -13.16 -21.86
CA GLU A 80 17.03 -12.57 -20.55
C GLU A 80 17.30 -13.56 -19.41
N ASN A 81 18.56 -13.64 -18.98
CA ASN A 81 19.09 -14.58 -17.98
C ASN A 81 18.94 -16.08 -18.34
N ASN A 82 18.59 -16.43 -19.58
CA ASN A 82 18.42 -17.83 -20.00
C ASN A 82 18.47 -18.02 -21.53
N PHE A 83 18.69 -19.25 -21.98
CA PHE A 83 18.75 -19.64 -23.41
C PHE A 83 17.43 -20.24 -23.95
N ARG A 84 16.28 -19.96 -23.34
CA ARG A 84 14.99 -20.56 -23.75
C ARG A 84 14.38 -19.81 -24.93
N ASP A 85 13.67 -20.57 -25.74
CA ASP A 85 12.74 -20.04 -26.73
C ASP A 85 11.50 -19.43 -26.02
N SER A 86 11.05 -18.29 -26.53
CA SER A 86 9.90 -17.51 -26.06
C SER A 86 8.76 -17.45 -27.09
N SER A 87 8.90 -18.12 -28.23
CA SER A 87 7.90 -18.13 -29.31
C SER A 87 6.65 -18.99 -29.02
N GLY A 88 6.68 -19.79 -27.94
CA GLY A 88 5.62 -20.73 -27.58
C GLY A 88 5.71 -22.10 -28.27
N TYR A 89 6.79 -22.35 -29.04
CA TYR A 89 7.09 -23.66 -29.64
C TYR A 89 8.14 -24.47 -28.86
N ASP A 90 8.66 -23.92 -27.74
CA ASP A 90 9.61 -24.55 -26.82
C ASP A 90 10.91 -25.05 -27.47
N PHE A 91 11.37 -24.41 -28.55
CA PHE A 91 12.64 -24.72 -29.23
C PHE A 91 13.88 -24.21 -28.46
N HIS A 92 13.98 -24.50 -27.16
CA HIS A 92 15.05 -23.99 -26.30
C HIS A 92 16.45 -24.33 -26.83
N ALA A 93 17.40 -23.40 -26.65
CA ALA A 93 18.77 -23.54 -27.13
C ALA A 93 19.67 -24.21 -26.08
N HIS A 94 20.68 -24.96 -26.55
CA HIS A 94 21.68 -25.64 -25.71
C HIS A 94 23.07 -25.01 -25.90
N PRO A 95 23.72 -24.47 -24.85
CA PRO A 95 25.04 -23.84 -24.98
C PRO A 95 26.19 -24.86 -25.04
N GLU A 96 27.13 -24.63 -25.94
CA GLU A 96 28.40 -25.36 -26.12
C GLU A 96 29.56 -24.33 -26.12
N GLY A 97 30.74 -24.68 -25.60
CA GLY A 97 31.90 -23.77 -25.46
C GLY A 97 31.91 -22.91 -24.17
N ASN A 98 30.74 -22.71 -23.56
CA ASN A 98 30.43 -21.81 -22.42
C ASN A 98 30.16 -20.32 -22.77
N PRO A 99 29.26 -20.02 -23.73
CA PRO A 99 28.87 -18.64 -24.05
C PRO A 99 28.31 -17.93 -22.82
N GLU A 100 28.80 -16.72 -22.57
CA GLU A 100 28.54 -15.94 -21.38
C GLU A 100 27.24 -15.13 -21.54
N LEU A 101 26.28 -15.30 -20.61
CA LEU A 101 25.18 -14.35 -20.48
C LEU A 101 25.69 -13.10 -19.76
N ILE A 102 25.92 -12.02 -20.51
CA ILE A 102 26.46 -10.76 -19.99
C ILE A 102 25.36 -9.74 -19.73
N GLU A 103 25.43 -9.03 -18.61
CA GLU A 103 24.78 -7.72 -18.47
C GLU A 103 25.50 -6.73 -19.39
N VAL A 104 24.77 -6.09 -20.31
CA VAL A 104 25.34 -5.10 -21.23
C VAL A 104 24.80 -3.72 -20.88
N THR A 105 25.64 -2.69 -20.91
CA THR A 105 25.23 -1.29 -20.67
C THR A 105 24.43 -0.68 -21.84
N ARG A 106 23.63 -1.50 -22.54
CA ARG A 106 22.80 -1.10 -23.69
C ARG A 106 21.58 -2.01 -23.96
N PHE A 107 21.71 -3.31 -23.67
CA PHE A 107 20.66 -4.33 -23.76
C PHE A 107 20.77 -5.17 -22.49
N ASN A 108 19.64 -5.48 -21.85
CA ASN A 108 19.59 -5.96 -20.47
C ASN A 108 20.55 -7.15 -20.24
N HIS A 109 20.40 -8.20 -21.05
CA HIS A 109 21.33 -9.33 -21.14
C HIS A 109 21.57 -9.68 -22.60
N ALA A 110 22.74 -10.23 -22.93
CA ALA A 110 23.02 -10.79 -24.25
C ALA A 110 23.87 -12.06 -24.13
N ALA A 111 23.80 -12.93 -25.14
CA ALA A 111 24.73 -14.05 -25.25
C ALA A 111 26.03 -13.57 -25.91
N LYS A 112 27.15 -13.72 -25.22
CA LYS A 112 28.49 -13.35 -25.71
C LYS A 112 29.25 -14.61 -26.13
N PHE A 113 29.94 -14.48 -27.26
CA PHE A 113 30.69 -15.54 -27.94
C PHE A 113 32.14 -15.09 -28.13
N ASP A 114 33.09 -15.95 -27.79
CA ASP A 114 34.52 -15.63 -27.75
C ASP A 114 35.22 -15.65 -29.13
N GLY A 115 34.64 -16.38 -30.08
CA GLY A 115 35.17 -16.63 -31.43
C GLY A 115 36.05 -17.87 -31.60
N SER A 116 36.13 -18.75 -30.61
CA SER A 116 37.02 -19.93 -30.58
C SER A 116 36.27 -21.27 -30.56
N ASP A 117 35.25 -21.40 -29.71
CA ASP A 117 34.42 -22.61 -29.58
C ASP A 117 32.99 -22.38 -29.05
N ASP A 118 32.62 -21.15 -28.66
CA ASP A 118 31.25 -20.81 -28.23
C ASP A 118 30.21 -20.93 -29.35
N PHE A 119 29.09 -21.62 -29.09
CA PHE A 119 27.84 -21.54 -29.87
C PHE A 119 26.63 -22.04 -29.06
N LEU A 120 25.42 -21.78 -29.56
CA LEU A 120 24.19 -22.43 -29.08
C LEU A 120 23.64 -23.35 -30.16
N GLU A 121 23.31 -24.60 -29.81
CA GLU A 121 22.52 -25.48 -30.67
C GLU A 121 21.02 -25.20 -30.50
N ILE A 122 20.27 -25.12 -31.60
CA ILE A 122 18.80 -25.01 -31.59
C ILE A 122 18.17 -26.19 -32.36
N PRO A 123 16.98 -26.68 -31.95
CA PRO A 123 16.25 -27.69 -32.72
C PRO A 123 15.97 -27.28 -34.19
N LEU A 124 15.48 -28.22 -35.00
CA LEU A 124 15.01 -27.92 -36.36
C LEU A 124 13.71 -27.08 -36.31
N VAL A 125 13.85 -25.76 -36.27
CA VAL A 125 12.72 -24.80 -36.15
C VAL A 125 11.92 -24.60 -37.45
N LEU A 126 12.53 -24.91 -38.61
CA LEU A 126 11.94 -24.81 -39.95
C LEU A 126 12.54 -25.89 -40.85
N ASN A 127 11.77 -26.42 -41.79
CA ASN A 127 12.17 -27.47 -42.75
C ASN A 127 11.95 -27.08 -44.23
N LYS A 128 12.02 -25.79 -44.55
CA LYS A 128 11.80 -25.24 -45.90
C LYS A 128 12.92 -24.28 -46.31
N ALA A 129 13.23 -24.23 -47.61
CA ALA A 129 14.32 -23.43 -48.16
C ALA A 129 13.98 -21.95 -48.44
N ARG A 130 12.70 -21.62 -48.52
CA ARG A 130 12.18 -20.37 -49.07
C ARG A 130 11.00 -19.83 -48.25
N ASP A 131 10.63 -18.57 -48.50
CA ASP A 131 9.57 -17.86 -47.76
C ASP A 131 9.89 -17.81 -46.26
N VAL A 132 11.01 -17.20 -45.88
CA VAL A 132 11.53 -17.20 -44.50
C VAL A 132 12.20 -15.87 -44.17
N THR A 133 12.37 -15.56 -42.88
CA THR A 133 13.18 -14.43 -42.41
C THR A 133 13.92 -14.78 -41.12
N LEU A 134 15.19 -14.40 -41.05
CA LEU A 134 16.11 -14.59 -39.94
C LEU A 134 16.57 -13.21 -39.44
N SER A 135 16.49 -12.97 -38.14
CA SER A 135 16.71 -11.65 -37.52
C SER A 135 17.53 -11.79 -36.24
N ALA A 136 18.47 -10.88 -35.98
CA ALA A 136 19.17 -10.78 -34.70
C ALA A 136 19.74 -9.37 -34.48
N TRP A 137 19.85 -8.94 -33.23
CA TRP A 137 20.78 -7.88 -32.84
C TRP A 137 22.17 -8.48 -32.60
N VAL A 138 23.20 -7.80 -33.11
CA VAL A 138 24.57 -8.30 -33.10
C VAL A 138 25.52 -7.17 -32.72
N ASN A 139 26.37 -7.39 -31.72
CA ASN A 139 27.50 -6.53 -31.38
C ASN A 139 28.76 -7.04 -32.08
N ILE A 140 29.26 -6.26 -33.04
CA ILE A 140 30.46 -6.59 -33.81
C ILE A 140 31.69 -5.94 -33.15
N SER A 141 32.67 -6.76 -32.75
CA SER A 141 33.87 -6.31 -32.02
C SER A 141 34.97 -5.69 -32.89
N SER A 142 34.99 -5.98 -34.20
CA SER A 142 36.02 -5.52 -35.13
C SER A 142 35.50 -5.53 -36.57
N GLU A 143 36.10 -4.73 -37.45
CA GLU A 143 35.81 -4.74 -38.88
C GLU A 143 36.55 -5.87 -39.64
N ASP A 144 37.32 -6.70 -38.92
CA ASP A 144 38.00 -7.91 -39.41
C ASP A 144 37.46 -9.16 -38.69
N GLU A 145 36.14 -9.39 -38.74
CA GLU A 145 35.51 -10.56 -38.09
C GLU A 145 35.01 -11.57 -39.12
N ARG A 146 34.84 -12.82 -38.69
CA ARG A 146 34.02 -13.81 -39.38
C ARG A 146 33.20 -14.56 -38.35
N GLY A 147 32.02 -15.03 -38.73
CA GLY A 147 31.20 -15.82 -37.82
C GLY A 147 29.82 -16.10 -38.38
N ALA A 148 29.16 -17.14 -37.87
CA ALA A 148 27.74 -17.36 -38.06
C ALA A 148 26.98 -16.72 -36.89
N VAL A 149 25.99 -15.87 -37.20
CA VAL A 149 25.14 -15.24 -36.18
C VAL A 149 23.95 -16.14 -35.89
N LEU A 150 23.24 -16.57 -36.93
CA LEU A 150 22.09 -17.47 -36.86
C LEU A 150 22.07 -18.36 -38.11
N LYS A 151 21.96 -19.66 -37.92
CA LYS A 151 21.94 -20.66 -38.99
C LYS A 151 20.86 -21.70 -38.73
N ILE A 152 20.04 -22.01 -39.73
CA ILE A 152 19.04 -23.08 -39.67
C ILE A 152 19.58 -24.26 -40.48
N GLY A 153 19.83 -25.39 -39.81
CA GLY A 153 20.43 -26.60 -40.40
C GLY A 153 21.95 -26.75 -40.20
N THR A 154 22.49 -27.93 -40.55
CA THR A 154 23.92 -28.28 -40.45
C THR A 154 24.62 -28.30 -41.82
N LEU A 155 24.43 -29.38 -42.59
CA LEU A 155 24.98 -29.61 -43.93
C LEU A 155 24.02 -29.21 -45.06
N THR A 156 22.83 -28.73 -44.69
CA THR A 156 21.79 -28.18 -45.57
C THR A 156 21.13 -27.03 -44.83
N GLY A 157 20.48 -26.13 -45.53
CA GLY A 157 19.84 -24.95 -44.95
C GLY A 157 20.57 -23.65 -45.24
N TYR A 158 20.26 -22.64 -44.43
CA TYR A 158 20.62 -21.25 -44.68
C TYR A 158 20.86 -20.51 -43.36
N GLY A 159 21.62 -19.42 -43.41
CA GLY A 159 21.91 -18.57 -42.26
C GLY A 159 22.38 -17.17 -42.63
N LEU A 160 22.66 -16.37 -41.60
CA LEU A 160 23.32 -15.07 -41.73
C LEU A 160 24.53 -14.98 -40.80
N GLY A 161 25.52 -14.20 -41.20
CA GLY A 161 26.76 -14.02 -40.46
C GLY A 161 27.57 -12.82 -40.92
N VAL A 162 28.80 -12.73 -40.43
CA VAL A 162 29.77 -11.66 -40.76
C VAL A 162 30.94 -12.26 -41.55
N GLY A 163 31.46 -11.52 -42.54
CA GLY A 163 32.57 -11.92 -43.41
C GLY A 163 32.81 -10.89 -44.54
N ASN A 164 33.48 -11.29 -45.63
CA ASN A 164 33.87 -10.32 -46.68
C ASN A 164 34.02 -10.88 -48.11
N SER A 165 33.49 -12.07 -48.40
CA SER A 165 33.63 -12.69 -49.73
C SER A 165 32.61 -13.80 -49.93
N THR A 166 32.62 -14.40 -51.13
CA THR A 166 31.91 -15.64 -51.48
C THR A 166 32.63 -16.90 -50.98
N VAL A 167 33.60 -16.74 -50.07
CA VAL A 167 34.34 -17.79 -49.37
C VAL A 167 34.53 -17.37 -47.90
N ASP A 168 34.99 -18.28 -47.04
CA ASP A 168 35.21 -17.98 -45.62
C ASP A 168 36.41 -17.05 -45.35
N SER A 169 36.18 -15.75 -45.52
CA SER A 169 37.12 -14.68 -45.22
C SER A 169 36.55 -13.69 -44.21
N LYS A 170 37.43 -13.14 -43.37
CA LYS A 170 37.12 -12.07 -42.42
C LYS A 170 36.83 -10.73 -43.11
N GLY A 171 36.02 -9.91 -42.45
CA GLY A 171 35.79 -8.50 -42.72
C GLY A 171 34.50 -8.01 -42.04
N ASN A 172 33.78 -7.11 -42.71
CA ASN A 172 32.73 -6.30 -42.09
C ASN A 172 31.37 -6.39 -42.79
N ASN A 173 31.16 -7.27 -43.76
CA ASN A 173 29.91 -7.34 -44.51
C ASN A 173 28.93 -8.32 -43.86
N LEU A 174 27.63 -8.05 -43.99
CA LEU A 174 26.58 -9.06 -43.73
C LEU A 174 26.66 -10.10 -44.84
N VAL A 175 26.73 -11.39 -44.49
CA VAL A 175 26.86 -12.51 -45.43
C VAL A 175 25.73 -13.51 -45.24
N GLY A 176 24.98 -13.79 -46.31
CA GLY A 176 24.02 -14.90 -46.38
C GLY A 176 24.74 -16.22 -46.64
N LEU A 177 24.39 -17.27 -45.90
CA LEU A 177 25.12 -18.53 -45.84
C LEU A 177 24.24 -19.65 -46.42
N TYR A 178 24.46 -20.09 -47.65
CA TYR A 178 23.77 -21.24 -48.21
C TYR A 178 24.73 -22.43 -48.25
N GLU A 179 24.51 -23.41 -47.36
CA GLU A 179 25.49 -24.46 -47.11
C GLU A 179 25.76 -25.34 -48.34
N TRP A 180 27.05 -25.49 -48.68
CA TRP A 180 27.53 -26.15 -49.91
C TRP A 180 26.97 -25.61 -51.23
N LYS A 181 26.41 -24.38 -51.22
CA LYS A 181 25.83 -23.71 -52.39
C LYS A 181 26.59 -22.42 -52.69
N ASP A 182 26.31 -21.37 -51.93
CA ASP A 182 26.83 -20.02 -52.13
C ASP A 182 27.04 -19.30 -50.79
N TRP A 183 28.00 -18.37 -50.77
CA TRP A 183 28.15 -17.38 -49.71
C TRP A 183 27.92 -16.01 -50.33
N LEU A 184 26.98 -15.28 -49.77
CA LEU A 184 26.38 -14.09 -50.39
C LEU A 184 26.73 -12.85 -49.57
N PRO A 185 27.89 -12.21 -49.81
CA PRO A 185 28.22 -10.95 -49.16
C PRO A 185 27.31 -9.84 -49.69
N SER A 186 26.76 -9.04 -48.78
CA SER A 186 26.00 -7.83 -49.10
C SER A 186 26.84 -6.67 -49.67
N ASN A 187 28.17 -6.81 -49.71
CA ASN A 187 29.15 -5.81 -50.15
C ASN A 187 29.05 -4.44 -49.45
N THR A 188 28.27 -4.35 -48.38
CA THR A 188 28.06 -3.17 -47.54
C THR A 188 28.63 -3.45 -46.15
N GLY A 189 29.56 -2.60 -45.70
CA GLY A 189 30.15 -2.70 -44.37
C GLY A 189 29.13 -2.37 -43.28
N ILE A 190 29.02 -3.24 -42.28
CA ILE A 190 28.12 -3.10 -41.13
C ILE A 190 28.63 -2.02 -40.18
N GLY A 191 29.92 -2.10 -39.82
CA GLY A 191 30.53 -1.29 -38.76
C GLY A 191 30.70 -2.07 -37.46
N THR A 192 31.23 -1.39 -36.44
CA THR A 192 31.42 -1.97 -35.09
C THR A 192 30.34 -1.52 -34.12
N GLY A 193 30.07 -2.36 -33.12
CA GLY A 193 29.01 -2.15 -32.14
C GLY A 193 27.70 -2.85 -32.52
N TRP A 194 26.60 -2.41 -31.90
CA TRP A 194 25.29 -3.05 -32.01
C TRP A 194 24.51 -2.63 -33.25
N HIS A 195 24.23 -3.60 -34.12
CA HIS A 195 23.41 -3.49 -35.32
C HIS A 195 22.31 -4.55 -35.36
N HIS A 196 21.16 -4.24 -35.95
CA HIS A 196 20.12 -5.22 -36.25
C HIS A 196 20.36 -5.80 -37.65
N LEU A 197 20.76 -7.08 -37.70
CA LEU A 197 21.04 -7.80 -38.94
C LEU A 197 19.87 -8.72 -39.29
N LEU A 198 19.39 -8.64 -40.54
CA LEU A 198 18.26 -9.43 -41.00
C LEU A 198 18.47 -9.92 -42.44
N LEU A 199 18.12 -11.19 -42.66
CA LEU A 199 18.08 -11.87 -43.95
C LEU A 199 16.66 -12.36 -44.21
N THR A 200 16.06 -11.97 -45.33
CA THR A 200 14.86 -12.64 -45.86
C THR A 200 15.25 -13.56 -47.02
N ILE A 201 14.44 -14.59 -47.28
CA ILE A 201 14.46 -15.35 -48.53
C ILE A 201 13.02 -15.41 -49.02
N ASP A 202 12.77 -14.93 -50.23
CA ASP A 202 11.43 -14.84 -50.79
C ASP A 202 10.89 -16.21 -51.26
N LYS A 203 9.69 -16.24 -51.85
CA LYS A 203 9.08 -17.47 -52.39
C LYS A 203 9.76 -17.99 -53.66
N ASN A 204 10.49 -17.13 -54.37
CA ASN A 204 11.23 -17.43 -55.59
C ASN A 204 12.67 -17.88 -55.30
N GLY A 205 13.17 -17.68 -54.07
CA GLY A 205 14.52 -18.02 -53.63
C GLY A 205 15.46 -16.83 -53.51
N VAL A 206 14.95 -15.61 -53.73
CA VAL A 206 15.73 -14.38 -53.74
C VAL A 206 16.03 -13.94 -52.30
N PRO A 207 17.32 -13.79 -51.91
CA PRO A 207 17.69 -13.23 -50.61
C PRO A 207 17.47 -11.71 -50.58
N SER A 208 17.27 -11.16 -49.39
CA SER A 208 17.39 -9.71 -49.17
C SER A 208 17.99 -9.41 -47.81
N PHE A 209 18.95 -8.48 -47.78
CA PHE A 209 19.77 -8.11 -46.65
C PHE A 209 19.36 -6.75 -46.09
N TYR A 210 19.28 -6.66 -44.77
CA TYR A 210 18.95 -5.44 -44.07
C TYR A 210 19.88 -5.22 -42.89
N ILE A 211 20.35 -3.98 -42.75
CA ILE A 211 21.06 -3.48 -41.56
C ILE A 211 20.22 -2.35 -40.99
N ASP A 212 19.95 -2.42 -39.69
CA ASP A 212 19.25 -1.37 -38.94
C ASP A 212 17.92 -0.93 -39.60
N GLY A 213 17.16 -1.91 -40.10
CA GLY A 213 15.87 -1.72 -40.75
C GLY A 213 15.93 -1.10 -42.15
N THR A 214 17.13 -0.97 -42.73
CA THR A 214 17.38 -0.42 -44.07
C THR A 214 17.81 -1.55 -45.01
N PHE A 215 17.17 -1.65 -46.18
CA PHE A 215 17.59 -2.57 -47.23
C PHE A 215 18.97 -2.18 -47.77
N ILE A 216 19.87 -3.17 -47.90
CA ILE A 216 21.25 -2.98 -48.38
C ILE A 216 21.61 -3.93 -49.52
N GLY A 217 20.61 -4.54 -50.17
CA GLY A 217 20.81 -5.44 -51.31
C GLY A 217 20.27 -6.86 -51.09
N PRO A 218 20.67 -7.81 -51.93
CA PRO A 218 21.77 -7.66 -52.90
C PRO A 218 21.35 -6.92 -54.19
N GLU A 219 22.35 -6.58 -55.02
CA GLU A 219 22.16 -5.87 -56.29
C GLU A 219 22.23 -6.80 -57.54
N ASP A 220 22.61 -8.07 -57.39
CA ASP A 220 22.67 -9.04 -58.51
C ASP A 220 21.44 -9.98 -58.56
N GLU A 221 21.13 -10.51 -59.75
CA GLU A 221 19.93 -11.35 -59.99
C GLU A 221 20.19 -12.88 -59.98
N PHE A 222 21.43 -13.34 -59.78
CA PHE A 222 21.81 -14.76 -59.94
C PHE A 222 22.40 -15.40 -58.67
N TYR A 223 21.59 -16.22 -58.00
CA TYR A 223 21.98 -17.03 -56.83
C TYR A 223 21.50 -18.47 -56.99
N SER A 224 22.19 -19.42 -56.37
CA SER A 224 21.65 -20.76 -56.19
C SER A 224 20.71 -20.83 -54.98
N ASP A 225 19.63 -21.61 -55.10
CA ASP A 225 18.73 -21.88 -53.97
C ASP A 225 19.45 -22.63 -52.83
N PRO A 226 19.20 -22.29 -51.55
CA PRO A 226 19.61 -23.13 -50.44
C PRO A 226 18.81 -24.44 -50.47
N GLU A 227 19.42 -25.53 -49.98
CA GLU A 227 18.65 -26.75 -49.69
C GLU A 227 17.83 -26.57 -48.43
N ALA A 228 16.65 -27.19 -48.38
CA ALA A 228 15.82 -27.16 -47.18
C ALA A 228 16.57 -27.83 -45.99
N PRO A 229 16.64 -27.17 -44.82
CA PRO A 229 17.34 -27.71 -43.65
C PRO A 229 16.68 -29.00 -43.17
N LYS A 230 17.51 -30.01 -42.88
CA LYS A 230 17.09 -31.36 -42.44
C LYS A 230 17.39 -31.64 -40.97
N GLU A 231 18.18 -30.78 -40.32
CA GLU A 231 18.84 -31.02 -39.04
C GLU A 231 18.83 -29.76 -38.14
N LYS A 232 19.29 -29.90 -36.89
CA LYS A 232 19.45 -28.80 -35.93
C LYS A 232 20.16 -27.55 -36.51
N GLY A 233 19.82 -26.38 -36.00
CA GLY A 233 20.45 -25.09 -36.31
C GLY A 233 21.37 -24.61 -35.18
N PHE A 234 21.92 -23.39 -35.34
CA PHE A 234 22.87 -22.80 -34.40
C PHE A 234 22.76 -21.27 -34.29
N ILE A 235 23.21 -20.73 -33.15
CA ILE A 235 23.37 -19.29 -32.89
C ILE A 235 24.82 -19.03 -32.41
N GLY A 236 25.44 -17.95 -32.89
CA GLY A 236 26.79 -17.52 -32.46
C GLY A 236 27.97 -18.36 -32.94
N GLY A 237 27.72 -19.46 -33.63
CA GLY A 237 28.76 -20.25 -34.28
C GLY A 237 28.23 -21.60 -34.76
N TYR A 238 29.08 -22.40 -35.39
CA TYR A 238 28.84 -23.84 -35.55
C TYR A 238 30.15 -24.61 -35.77
N SER A 239 30.13 -25.89 -35.38
CA SER A 239 31.11 -26.90 -35.77
C SER A 239 30.40 -28.05 -36.48
N VAL A 240 30.74 -28.31 -37.74
CA VAL A 240 30.16 -29.41 -38.53
C VAL A 240 31.28 -30.11 -39.30
N SER A 241 31.50 -31.41 -39.02
CA SER A 241 32.46 -32.26 -39.74
C SER A 241 33.89 -31.70 -39.83
N GLY A 242 34.34 -30.94 -38.83
CA GLY A 242 35.65 -30.28 -38.77
C GLY A 242 35.70 -28.89 -39.42
N TYR A 243 34.61 -28.43 -40.04
CA TYR A 243 34.44 -27.04 -40.46
C TYR A 243 33.85 -26.24 -39.31
N ASN A 244 34.62 -25.26 -38.85
CA ASN A 244 34.31 -24.46 -37.66
C ASN A 244 34.17 -23.00 -38.05
N ARG A 245 33.05 -22.37 -37.69
CA ARG A 245 32.83 -20.94 -37.88
C ARG A 245 32.11 -20.31 -36.69
N TYR A 246 32.90 -19.92 -35.70
CA TYR A 246 32.43 -19.22 -34.50
C TYR A 246 32.37 -17.71 -34.74
N PHE A 247 31.41 -17.05 -34.13
CA PHE A 247 31.31 -15.59 -34.11
C PHE A 247 31.96 -15.04 -32.85
N LYS A 248 32.55 -13.85 -32.96
CA LYS A 248 33.12 -13.10 -31.85
C LYS A 248 32.32 -11.83 -31.63
N GLY A 249 31.76 -11.66 -30.44
CA GLY A 249 30.90 -10.52 -30.12
C GLY A 249 29.78 -10.90 -29.17
N ALA A 250 28.65 -10.20 -29.27
CA ALA A 250 27.42 -10.54 -28.54
C ALA A 250 26.22 -10.58 -29.49
N ILE A 251 25.23 -11.41 -29.18
CA ILE A 251 23.98 -11.56 -29.94
C ILE A 251 22.80 -11.43 -28.97
N ASP A 252 21.75 -10.74 -29.42
CA ASP A 252 20.50 -10.53 -28.69
C ASP A 252 19.28 -10.56 -29.64
N GLU A 253 18.07 -10.73 -29.09
CA GLU A 253 16.77 -10.73 -29.79
C GLU A 253 16.80 -11.47 -31.13
N VAL A 254 17.16 -12.76 -31.06
CA VAL A 254 17.22 -13.67 -32.20
C VAL A 254 15.80 -14.12 -32.54
N ILE A 255 15.33 -13.87 -33.76
CA ILE A 255 13.96 -14.20 -34.20
C ILE A 255 13.97 -14.93 -35.55
N VAL A 256 13.22 -16.03 -35.62
CA VAL A 256 12.97 -16.79 -36.86
C VAL A 256 11.50 -16.67 -37.25
N TYR A 257 11.24 -16.23 -38.48
CA TYR A 257 9.90 -16.13 -39.06
C TYR A 257 9.70 -17.20 -40.15
N ASN A 258 8.53 -17.85 -40.14
CA ASN A 258 8.12 -18.85 -41.12
C ASN A 258 7.56 -18.25 -42.44
N ARG A 259 7.89 -16.99 -42.75
CA ARG A 259 7.52 -16.27 -43.95
C ARG A 259 8.56 -15.18 -44.27
N THR A 260 8.54 -14.68 -45.50
CA THR A 260 9.23 -13.43 -45.85
C THR A 260 8.55 -12.23 -45.18
N LEU A 261 9.34 -11.34 -44.59
CA LEU A 261 8.90 -10.00 -44.19
C LEU A 261 9.14 -9.00 -45.34
N ASN A 262 8.23 -8.05 -45.55
CA ASN A 262 8.47 -6.95 -46.49
C ASN A 262 9.21 -5.77 -45.83
N ASP A 263 9.65 -4.78 -46.61
CA ASP A 263 10.42 -3.62 -46.12
C ASP A 263 9.75 -2.87 -44.96
N GLU A 264 8.42 -2.67 -45.00
CA GLU A 264 7.68 -2.00 -43.93
C GLU A 264 7.66 -2.85 -42.65
N GLU A 265 7.53 -4.17 -42.79
CA GLU A 265 7.56 -5.12 -41.67
C GLU A 265 8.96 -5.29 -41.08
N VAL A 266 10.01 -5.27 -41.90
CA VAL A 266 11.41 -5.25 -41.45
C VAL A 266 11.71 -3.95 -40.71
N LYS A 267 11.27 -2.82 -41.25
CA LYS A 267 11.39 -1.51 -40.59
C LYS A 267 10.58 -1.45 -39.30
N LYS A 268 9.38 -2.05 -39.26
CA LYS A 268 8.58 -2.20 -38.03
C LYS A 268 9.30 -3.08 -37.01
N ALA A 269 9.82 -4.24 -37.42
CA ALA A 269 10.57 -5.14 -36.54
C ALA A 269 11.79 -4.43 -35.93
N TYR A 270 12.58 -3.73 -36.76
CA TYR A 270 13.70 -2.90 -36.29
C TYR A 270 13.24 -1.82 -35.32
N ILE A 271 12.23 -1.01 -35.66
CA ILE A 271 11.75 0.07 -34.81
C ILE A 271 11.19 -0.46 -33.49
N SER A 272 10.47 -1.58 -33.50
CA SER A 272 9.86 -2.17 -32.31
C SER A 272 10.92 -2.68 -31.33
N GLN A 273 11.93 -3.39 -31.84
CA GLN A 273 13.08 -3.82 -31.04
C GLN A 273 13.93 -2.61 -30.59
N LYS A 274 14.08 -1.59 -31.44
CA LYS A 274 14.75 -0.32 -31.10
C LYS A 274 13.96 0.54 -30.09
N SER A 275 12.64 0.42 -30.01
CA SER A 275 11.83 1.15 -29.02
C SER A 275 11.95 0.56 -27.63
N LEU A 276 12.17 -0.76 -27.52
CA LEU A 276 12.61 -1.39 -26.27
C LEU A 276 13.98 -0.80 -25.83
N PHE A 277 14.91 -0.63 -26.77
CA PHE A 277 16.19 0.07 -26.55
C PHE A 277 16.04 1.55 -26.12
N ASN A 278 15.12 2.31 -26.72
CA ASN A 278 14.90 3.72 -26.35
C ASN A 278 14.21 3.91 -24.98
N SER A 279 13.57 2.87 -24.42
CA SER A 279 13.11 2.90 -23.02
C SER A 279 14.21 2.68 -21.98
N ALA A 280 15.40 2.22 -22.39
CA ALA A 280 16.52 1.92 -21.49
C ALA A 280 17.49 3.10 -21.27
N LEU A 281 17.96 3.78 -22.35
CA LEU A 281 19.10 4.71 -22.25
C LEU A 281 18.99 6.01 -23.06
N VAL A 282 17.81 6.64 -23.05
CA VAL A 282 17.79 8.10 -22.91
C VAL A 282 17.32 8.39 -21.49
N GLU A 283 18.15 9.05 -20.68
CA GLU A 283 17.64 9.74 -19.51
C GLU A 283 16.82 10.93 -20.05
N SER A 284 15.54 10.68 -20.32
CA SER A 284 14.58 11.72 -20.64
C SER A 284 14.14 12.38 -19.34
N ALA A 285 14.11 13.72 -19.32
CA ALA A 285 13.48 14.44 -18.23
C ALA A 285 12.05 13.88 -18.03
N PRO A 286 11.64 13.56 -16.78
CA PRO A 286 10.31 13.05 -16.51
C PRO A 286 9.19 13.93 -17.09
N SER A 287 8.04 13.31 -17.36
CA SER A 287 6.88 14.07 -17.85
C SER A 287 6.37 15.03 -16.76
N THR A 288 6.00 16.25 -17.17
CA THR A 288 5.59 17.31 -16.24
C THR A 288 4.32 16.92 -15.48
N PRO A 289 4.33 16.94 -14.13
CA PRO A 289 3.12 16.66 -13.33
C PRO A 289 1.99 17.63 -13.67
N THR A 290 0.74 17.17 -13.68
CA THR A 290 -0.41 17.99 -14.11
C THR A 290 -1.52 18.01 -13.06
N ASN A 291 -2.50 18.91 -13.21
CA ASN A 291 -3.69 18.99 -12.34
C ASN A 291 -3.32 19.06 -10.84
N LEU A 292 -2.31 19.85 -10.50
CA LEU A 292 -1.92 20.10 -9.12
C LEU A 292 -3.02 20.90 -8.41
N LYS A 293 -3.42 20.44 -7.23
CA LYS A 293 -4.39 21.06 -6.33
C LYS A 293 -3.79 21.19 -4.94
N ALA A 294 -3.99 22.33 -4.31
CA ALA A 294 -3.70 22.56 -2.91
C ALA A 294 -5.03 22.78 -2.17
N VAL A 295 -5.23 22.10 -1.05
CA VAL A 295 -6.47 22.16 -0.25
C VAL A 295 -6.10 22.41 1.21
N ALA A 296 -6.71 23.42 1.82
CA ALA A 296 -6.54 23.70 3.24
C ALA A 296 -7.24 22.60 4.03
N PHE A 297 -6.49 21.87 4.83
CA PHE A 297 -7.00 20.81 5.69
C PHE A 297 -7.18 21.30 7.13
N SER A 298 -6.32 22.24 7.57
CA SER A 298 -6.47 22.98 8.83
C SER A 298 -5.76 24.33 8.73
N PRO A 299 -5.83 25.19 9.76
CA PRO A 299 -5.09 26.46 9.79
C PRO A 299 -3.56 26.33 9.64
N TYR A 300 -2.97 25.14 9.84
CA TYR A 300 -1.52 24.90 9.79
C TYR A 300 -1.13 23.81 8.78
N LYS A 301 -2.08 23.32 7.98
CA LYS A 301 -1.92 22.11 7.16
C LYS A 301 -2.61 22.23 5.80
N VAL A 302 -1.84 21.97 4.74
CA VAL A 302 -2.31 21.92 3.35
C VAL A 302 -1.99 20.55 2.78
N VAL A 303 -2.97 19.94 2.11
CA VAL A 303 -2.74 18.77 1.27
C VAL A 303 -2.53 19.23 -0.16
N VAL A 304 -1.35 18.93 -0.71
CA VAL A 304 -0.99 19.16 -2.11
C VAL A 304 -1.09 17.83 -2.83
N SER A 305 -1.81 17.77 -3.95
CA SER A 305 -1.96 16.56 -4.76
C SER A 305 -1.83 16.90 -6.24
N TRP A 306 -1.33 15.97 -7.05
CA TRP A 306 -1.23 16.16 -8.50
C TRP A 306 -1.54 14.86 -9.24
N ARG A 307 -1.74 14.97 -10.55
CA ARG A 307 -1.76 13.84 -11.46
C ARG A 307 -0.33 13.51 -11.86
N ASP A 308 0.08 12.31 -11.49
CA ASP A 308 1.26 11.69 -12.08
C ASP A 308 0.99 11.40 -13.56
N THR A 309 1.93 11.84 -14.40
CA THR A 309 1.94 11.56 -15.85
C THR A 309 3.32 11.07 -16.30
N SER A 310 4.24 10.92 -15.36
CA SER A 310 5.54 10.32 -15.58
C SER A 310 5.44 8.80 -15.40
N VAL A 311 6.39 8.10 -16.02
CA VAL A 311 6.61 6.66 -15.84
C VAL A 311 8.05 6.33 -15.47
N ASN A 312 8.96 7.31 -15.54
CA ASN A 312 10.41 7.17 -15.41
C ASN A 312 11.00 8.06 -14.29
N GLU A 313 10.17 8.69 -13.47
CA GLU A 313 10.57 9.48 -12.32
C GLU A 313 11.15 8.59 -11.21
N GLU A 314 12.08 9.14 -10.44
CA GLU A 314 12.59 8.57 -9.20
C GLU A 314 11.95 9.25 -7.98
N TYR A 315 11.67 10.54 -8.10
CA TYR A 315 11.05 11.37 -7.07
C TYR A 315 10.41 12.63 -7.65
N PHE A 316 9.58 13.32 -6.86
CA PHE A 316 9.13 14.69 -7.15
C PHE A 316 9.69 15.66 -6.13
N ALA A 317 10.05 16.88 -6.54
CA ALA A 317 10.30 17.97 -5.61
C ALA A 317 9.06 18.86 -5.48
N VAL A 318 8.64 19.09 -4.23
CA VAL A 318 7.55 20.00 -3.89
C VAL A 318 8.13 21.33 -3.45
N GLU A 319 7.72 22.40 -4.11
CA GLU A 319 8.15 23.77 -3.81
C GLU A 319 6.95 24.62 -3.40
N ARG A 320 7.15 25.48 -2.39
CA ARG A 320 6.15 26.37 -1.81
C ARG A 320 6.63 27.82 -1.79
N SER A 321 5.72 28.76 -2.03
CA SER A 321 5.89 30.16 -1.69
C SER A 321 4.83 30.63 -0.70
N LYS A 322 5.14 31.67 0.10
CA LYS A 322 4.31 32.23 1.17
C LYS A 322 3.94 33.67 0.83
N GLY A 323 2.65 34.01 0.84
CA GLY A 323 2.13 35.36 0.64
C GLY A 323 2.22 35.90 -0.80
N ASN A 324 3.17 35.41 -1.60
CA ASN A 324 3.34 35.74 -3.02
C ASN A 324 3.63 34.48 -3.85
N SER A 325 3.66 34.63 -5.19
CA SER A 325 3.83 33.54 -6.16
C SER A 325 5.22 33.50 -6.81
N ASN A 326 6.25 34.10 -6.18
CA ASN A 326 7.59 34.28 -6.75
C ASN A 326 8.66 33.55 -5.92
N ASP A 327 8.59 33.65 -4.59
CA ASP A 327 9.63 33.19 -3.67
C ASP A 327 9.45 31.71 -3.32
N PHE A 328 9.66 30.83 -4.29
CA PHE A 328 9.50 29.37 -4.10
C PHE A 328 10.73 28.73 -3.45
N VAL A 329 10.50 28.01 -2.34
CA VAL A 329 11.50 27.16 -1.67
C VAL A 329 11.09 25.70 -1.75
N LYS A 330 12.06 24.79 -1.91
CA LYS A 330 11.82 23.34 -1.86
C LYS A 330 11.55 22.92 -0.41
N ILE A 331 10.37 22.38 -0.16
CA ILE A 331 9.94 21.95 1.18
C ILE A 331 10.00 20.43 1.36
N ALA A 332 9.87 19.67 0.28
CA ALA A 332 9.86 18.21 0.34
C ALA A 332 10.32 17.53 -0.95
N ILE A 333 10.65 16.26 -0.81
CA ILE A 333 10.81 15.29 -1.88
C ILE A 333 9.85 14.13 -1.60
N THR A 334 9.09 13.69 -2.61
CA THR A 334 8.17 12.53 -2.52
C THR A 334 8.65 11.42 -3.44
N SER A 335 8.30 10.18 -3.11
CA SER A 335 8.83 9.00 -3.81
C SER A 335 8.27 8.87 -5.23
N ARG A 336 8.90 8.01 -6.05
CA ARG A 336 8.33 7.52 -7.31
C ARG A 336 6.87 7.10 -7.14
N ASN A 337 6.00 7.46 -8.08
CA ASN A 337 4.55 7.14 -8.04
C ASN A 337 3.79 7.65 -6.78
N GLU A 338 4.32 8.65 -6.06
CA GLU A 338 3.73 9.29 -4.88
C GLU A 338 3.30 10.75 -5.17
N PRO A 339 2.21 10.99 -5.94
CA PRO A 339 1.89 12.32 -6.43
C PRO A 339 1.04 13.15 -5.45
N TYR A 340 1.45 13.19 -4.18
CA TYR A 340 0.83 13.99 -3.14
C TYR A 340 1.85 14.30 -2.04
N TYR A 341 1.64 15.41 -1.34
CA TYR A 341 2.43 15.81 -0.18
C TYR A 341 1.55 16.55 0.82
N THR A 342 1.81 16.33 2.11
CA THR A 342 1.15 17.05 3.20
C THR A 342 2.13 18.07 3.77
N ASP A 343 1.81 19.34 3.60
CA ASP A 343 2.58 20.43 4.16
C ASP A 343 2.02 20.87 5.51
N GLU A 344 2.88 21.06 6.49
CA GLU A 344 2.53 21.23 7.90
C GLU A 344 3.34 22.37 8.54
N LYS A 345 2.90 22.83 9.72
CA LYS A 345 3.48 23.99 10.42
C LYS A 345 3.39 25.29 9.60
N LEU A 346 2.32 25.41 8.82
CA LEU A 346 1.96 26.64 8.10
C LEU A 346 1.43 27.69 9.07
N GLU A 347 1.41 28.95 8.67
CA GLU A 347 0.76 30.01 9.45
C GLU A 347 -0.73 30.09 9.11
N SER A 348 -1.54 30.35 10.14
CA SER A 348 -3.00 30.51 10.05
C SER A 348 -3.38 31.74 9.21
N GLY A 349 -4.42 31.62 8.37
CA GLY A 349 -4.94 32.71 7.54
C GLY A 349 -4.00 33.17 6.40
N VAL A 350 -2.91 32.45 6.14
CA VAL A 350 -1.89 32.84 5.17
C VAL A 350 -2.12 32.15 3.83
N LYS A 351 -1.98 32.91 2.74
CA LYS A 351 -2.03 32.36 1.38
C LYS A 351 -0.69 31.72 1.00
N TYR A 352 -0.74 30.48 0.53
CA TYR A 352 0.39 29.69 0.06
C TYR A 352 0.19 29.28 -1.40
N TYR A 353 1.31 29.16 -2.10
CA TYR A 353 1.36 28.73 -3.50
C TYR A 353 2.29 27.52 -3.62
N TYR A 354 1.91 26.55 -4.43
CA TYR A 354 2.61 25.28 -4.60
C TYR A 354 2.88 24.97 -6.08
N ARG A 355 4.03 24.38 -6.35
CA ARG A 355 4.40 23.82 -7.65
C ARG A 355 5.23 22.56 -7.46
N VAL A 356 5.12 21.62 -8.39
CA VAL A 356 5.84 20.34 -8.32
C VAL A 356 6.50 20.03 -9.66
N ARG A 357 7.67 19.38 -9.62
CA ARG A 357 8.34 18.81 -10.79
C ARG A 357 8.90 17.44 -10.46
N ALA A 358 8.90 16.55 -11.44
CA ALA A 358 9.47 15.20 -11.34
C ALA A 358 10.96 15.21 -11.68
N PHE A 359 11.72 14.28 -11.11
CA PHE A 359 13.17 14.13 -11.29
C PHE A 359 13.55 12.69 -11.64
N LYS A 360 14.62 12.54 -12.43
CA LYS A 360 15.34 11.28 -12.68
C LYS A 360 16.83 11.64 -12.73
N GLY A 361 17.64 11.11 -11.81
CA GLY A 361 19.04 11.47 -11.67
C GLY A 361 19.25 12.97 -11.52
N SER A 362 19.92 13.57 -12.52
CA SER A 362 20.19 15.02 -12.58
C SER A 362 19.12 15.82 -13.34
N LEU A 363 18.21 15.14 -14.05
CA LEU A 363 17.22 15.76 -14.93
C LEU A 363 15.89 16.00 -14.21
N SER A 364 15.19 17.07 -14.59
CA SER A 364 13.89 17.41 -14.04
C SER A 364 12.88 17.85 -15.09
N SER A 365 11.61 17.53 -14.88
CA SER A 365 10.51 18.06 -15.67
C SER A 365 10.38 19.60 -15.52
N SER A 366 9.58 20.22 -16.40
CA SER A 366 9.02 21.54 -16.07
C SER A 366 8.11 21.44 -14.85
N TYR A 367 7.79 22.59 -14.22
CA TYR A 367 6.82 22.61 -13.12
C TYR A 367 5.40 22.35 -13.62
N SER A 368 4.60 21.76 -12.73
CA SER A 368 3.15 21.67 -12.84
C SER A 368 2.48 23.05 -12.97
N ASN A 369 1.16 23.05 -13.20
CA ASN A 369 0.36 24.21 -12.86
C ASN A 369 0.56 24.59 -11.38
N MET A 370 0.40 25.88 -11.09
CA MET A 370 0.44 26.37 -9.71
C MET A 370 -0.86 25.97 -9.00
N GLY A 371 -0.74 25.50 -7.76
CA GLY A 371 -1.85 25.39 -6.82
C GLY A 371 -1.79 26.53 -5.84
N GLU A 372 -2.93 27.13 -5.52
CA GLU A 372 -3.04 28.19 -4.51
C GLU A 372 -4.05 27.80 -3.44
N VAL A 373 -3.82 28.25 -2.22
CA VAL A 373 -4.66 27.94 -1.06
C VAL A 373 -4.43 29.00 0.02
N THR A 374 -5.47 29.36 0.75
CA THR A 374 -5.34 30.10 2.02
C THR A 374 -5.61 29.13 3.14
N THR A 375 -4.71 29.02 4.11
CA THR A 375 -4.99 28.26 5.33
C THR A 375 -6.16 28.88 6.08
N SER A 376 -6.96 28.05 6.76
CA SER A 376 -7.98 28.55 7.69
C SER A 376 -7.35 29.43 8.79
N ILE A 377 -8.13 30.25 9.48
CA ILE A 377 -7.65 31.05 10.61
C ILE A 377 -7.71 30.18 11.89
N LEU A 378 -6.75 30.35 12.80
CA LEU A 378 -6.79 29.73 14.13
C LEU A 378 -7.61 30.63 15.07
N ASN A 379 -8.70 30.06 15.59
CA ASN A 379 -9.64 30.77 16.45
C ASN A 379 -9.57 30.11 17.85
N TYR A 380 -9.22 30.90 18.88
CA TYR A 380 -9.16 30.47 20.28
C TYR A 380 -9.50 31.66 21.18
N ILE A 381 -9.95 31.40 22.42
CA ILE A 381 -10.18 32.46 23.40
C ILE A 381 -8.86 32.78 24.11
N SER A 382 -8.48 34.06 24.16
CA SER A 382 -7.41 34.56 25.03
C SER A 382 -8.01 35.26 26.25
N LEU A 383 -7.67 34.78 27.44
CA LEU A 383 -8.05 35.36 28.73
C LEU A 383 -6.81 36.10 29.26
N GLU A 384 -6.80 37.40 29.05
CA GLU A 384 -5.62 38.26 29.24
C GLU A 384 -5.51 38.72 30.71
N ASN A 385 -6.65 38.88 31.39
CA ASN A 385 -6.75 39.40 32.75
C ASN A 385 -7.47 38.46 33.73
N ASN A 386 -7.30 38.71 35.03
CA ASN A 386 -7.84 37.89 36.13
C ASN A 386 -9.38 38.01 36.31
N ASP A 387 -10.09 38.65 35.39
CA ASP A 387 -11.55 38.82 35.39
C ASP A 387 -12.24 38.28 34.12
N ASP A 388 -11.51 37.84 33.10
CA ASP A 388 -12.08 37.28 31.86
C ASP A 388 -12.57 35.81 32.07
N TYR A 389 -13.81 35.50 31.65
CA TYR A 389 -14.34 34.12 31.55
C TYR A 389 -15.59 34.06 30.65
N VAL A 390 -15.93 32.86 30.15
CA VAL A 390 -17.18 32.61 29.40
C VAL A 390 -18.23 32.00 30.32
N MET A 391 -19.47 32.49 30.21
CA MET A 391 -20.65 31.91 30.88
C MET A 391 -21.52 31.17 29.86
N ILE A 392 -21.66 29.87 30.09
CA ILE A 392 -22.52 28.97 29.32
C ILE A 392 -23.79 28.71 30.14
N PRO A 393 -25.00 28.90 29.58
CA PRO A 393 -26.26 28.64 30.28
C PRO A 393 -26.37 27.21 30.84
N ASP A 394 -27.10 27.06 31.95
CA ASP A 394 -27.38 25.75 32.53
C ASP A 394 -28.21 24.86 31.59
N SER A 395 -27.96 23.55 31.62
CA SER A 395 -28.56 22.58 30.71
C SER A 395 -28.51 21.16 31.25
N GLN A 396 -29.55 20.37 31.01
CA GLN A 396 -29.62 18.97 31.45
C GLN A 396 -28.52 18.07 30.87
N ASN A 397 -27.84 18.52 29.83
CA ASN A 397 -26.75 17.80 29.21
C ASN A 397 -25.41 18.00 29.94
N ILE A 398 -25.24 19.02 30.78
CA ILE A 398 -24.02 19.23 31.59
C ILE A 398 -24.18 18.79 33.05
N GLU A 399 -25.30 18.13 33.39
CA GLU A 399 -25.55 17.51 34.69
C GLU A 399 -24.60 16.32 34.93
N PRO A 400 -23.76 16.34 35.97
CA PRO A 400 -22.87 15.22 36.28
C PRO A 400 -23.64 14.07 36.95
N LYS A 401 -23.78 12.94 36.26
CA LYS A 401 -24.51 11.75 36.75
C LYS A 401 -23.54 10.78 37.44
N SER A 402 -23.79 9.48 37.36
CA SER A 402 -22.85 8.44 37.84
C SER A 402 -21.56 8.35 37.01
N GLY A 403 -21.53 8.97 35.83
CA GLY A 403 -20.37 9.09 34.94
C GLY A 403 -20.32 10.48 34.33
N ILE A 404 -19.11 11.04 34.17
CA ILE A 404 -18.86 12.26 33.39
C ILE A 404 -17.38 12.33 32.99
N THR A 405 -17.11 12.93 31.83
CA THR A 405 -15.76 13.27 31.38
C THR A 405 -15.69 14.70 30.87
N TRP A 406 -14.69 15.44 31.33
CA TRP A 406 -14.38 16.78 30.86
C TRP A 406 -13.08 16.74 30.05
N ASN A 407 -13.10 17.31 28.85
CA ASN A 407 -11.96 17.40 27.95
C ASN A 407 -11.81 18.83 27.43
N LEU A 408 -10.60 19.40 27.48
CA LEU A 408 -10.32 20.75 26.98
C LEU A 408 -8.85 20.89 26.56
N TRP A 409 -8.59 21.81 25.63
CA TRP A 409 -7.25 22.30 25.34
C TRP A 409 -6.97 23.56 26.15
N VAL A 410 -5.77 23.62 26.74
CA VAL A 410 -5.35 24.68 27.64
C VAL A 410 -3.93 25.11 27.30
N LYS A 411 -3.69 26.42 27.22
CA LYS A 411 -2.38 27.03 27.03
C LYS A 411 -2.21 28.14 28.07
N GLN A 412 -1.40 27.91 29.10
CA GLN A 412 -1.25 28.88 30.19
C GLN A 412 -0.29 30.01 29.78
N SER A 413 -0.72 31.27 29.92
CA SER A 413 0.13 32.44 29.60
C SER A 413 1.04 32.80 30.78
N SER A 414 0.53 32.68 32.01
CA SER A 414 1.31 32.86 33.23
C SER A 414 0.88 31.86 34.31
N TYR A 415 1.84 31.43 35.14
CA TYR A 415 1.55 30.45 36.20
C TYR A 415 0.64 31.08 37.26
N SER A 416 -0.51 30.44 37.49
CA SER A 416 -1.53 30.90 38.43
C SER A 416 -2.09 29.73 39.25
N ASP A 417 -1.84 29.74 40.57
CA ASP A 417 -2.33 28.71 41.49
C ASP A 417 -3.84 28.84 41.70
N LYS A 418 -4.53 27.70 41.83
CA LYS A 418 -5.98 27.56 42.05
C LYS A 418 -6.90 28.18 40.99
N SER A 419 -6.36 28.63 39.85
CA SER A 419 -7.14 29.18 38.73
C SER A 419 -8.10 28.18 38.11
N ALA A 420 -9.38 28.55 38.02
CA ALA A 420 -10.43 27.70 37.48
C ALA A 420 -10.35 27.58 35.96
N LEU A 421 -10.32 26.35 35.45
CA LEU A 421 -10.47 26.05 34.04
C LEU A 421 -11.95 25.86 33.67
N LEU A 422 -12.72 25.25 34.57
CA LEU A 422 -14.14 24.95 34.37
C LEU A 422 -14.88 24.86 35.72
N SER A 423 -16.03 25.51 35.88
CA SER A 423 -16.75 25.56 37.17
C SER A 423 -18.28 25.60 37.04
N LYS A 424 -18.98 24.78 37.84
CA LYS A 424 -20.38 24.99 38.29
C LYS A 424 -20.43 25.15 39.83
N TYR A 425 -19.30 25.51 40.45
CA TYR A 425 -19.10 25.57 41.89
C TYR A 425 -19.40 26.98 42.42
N GLU A 426 -20.50 27.14 43.18
CA GLU A 426 -20.83 28.39 43.88
C GLU A 426 -20.91 28.17 45.40
N PRO A 427 -19.91 28.63 46.18
CA PRO A 427 -19.80 28.31 47.61
C PRO A 427 -20.74 29.14 48.51
N LEU A 428 -21.13 30.35 48.13
CA LEU A 428 -21.91 31.24 48.99
C LEU A 428 -23.39 30.84 49.07
N SER A 429 -23.91 30.23 48.01
CA SER A 429 -25.34 29.88 47.88
C SER A 429 -25.67 28.41 48.17
N GLY A 430 -24.72 27.61 48.66
CA GLY A 430 -24.94 26.16 48.87
C GLY A 430 -25.15 25.39 47.55
N ARG A 431 -24.50 25.84 46.48
CA ARG A 431 -24.63 25.33 45.10
C ARG A 431 -23.29 24.86 44.54
N ARG A 432 -22.52 24.15 45.35
CA ARG A 432 -21.25 23.54 44.94
C ARG A 432 -21.57 22.31 44.08
N SER A 433 -21.25 22.33 42.79
CA SER A 433 -21.24 21.12 41.96
C SER A 433 -19.80 20.64 41.79
N TYR A 434 -19.15 21.00 40.68
CA TYR A 434 -17.75 20.72 40.41
C TYR A 434 -16.93 21.96 40.02
N LEU A 435 -15.62 21.89 40.24
CA LEU A 435 -14.62 22.86 39.80
C LEU A 435 -13.34 22.12 39.39
N ILE A 436 -12.90 22.31 38.14
CA ILE A 436 -11.59 21.86 37.64
C ILE A 436 -10.66 23.08 37.61
N ARG A 437 -9.46 22.93 38.18
CA ARG A 437 -8.50 24.04 38.31
C ARG A 437 -7.04 23.58 38.21
N VAL A 438 -6.18 24.53 37.84
CA VAL A 438 -4.74 24.41 38.05
C VAL A 438 -4.44 24.50 39.56
N SER A 439 -3.38 23.87 40.03
CA SER A 439 -2.98 23.83 41.45
C SER A 439 -1.46 23.72 41.59
N LEU A 440 -0.96 24.02 42.79
CA LEU A 440 0.46 24.02 43.16
C LEU A 440 1.32 22.98 42.41
N ASN A 441 2.39 23.49 41.78
CA ASN A 441 3.33 22.73 40.94
C ASN A 441 2.65 22.09 39.71
N ASP A 442 1.96 22.91 38.91
CA ASP A 442 1.33 22.56 37.62
C ASP A 442 0.17 21.55 37.70
N SER A 443 -0.09 20.97 38.87
CA SER A 443 -1.02 19.85 39.09
C SER A 443 -2.45 20.24 38.74
N ILE A 444 -3.26 19.28 38.28
CA ILE A 444 -4.69 19.50 38.11
C ILE A 444 -5.44 19.02 39.35
N SER A 445 -6.37 19.84 39.83
CA SER A 445 -7.33 19.46 40.86
C SER A 445 -8.74 19.44 40.31
N ILE A 446 -9.55 18.52 40.84
CA ILE A 446 -10.99 18.57 40.76
C ILE A 446 -11.59 18.67 42.16
N VAL A 447 -12.50 19.61 42.34
CA VAL A 447 -13.34 19.75 43.54
C VAL A 447 -14.72 19.26 43.18
N VAL A 448 -15.31 18.38 43.99
CA VAL A 448 -16.67 17.84 43.82
C VAL A 448 -17.44 17.86 45.13
N SER A 449 -18.76 18.09 45.04
CA SER A 449 -19.72 17.98 46.15
C SER A 449 -20.82 16.99 45.78
N GLY A 450 -21.39 16.30 46.76
CA GLY A 450 -22.58 15.45 46.57
C GLY A 450 -23.88 16.03 47.13
N ASP A 451 -23.82 17.17 47.83
CA ASP A 451 -24.93 17.75 48.60
C ASP A 451 -25.10 19.27 48.40
N GLY A 452 -24.31 19.89 47.51
CA GLY A 452 -24.27 21.34 47.27
C GLY A 452 -23.50 22.14 48.34
N ASN A 453 -23.24 21.54 49.49
CA ASN A 453 -22.83 22.24 50.72
C ASN A 453 -21.39 21.89 51.14
N GLN A 454 -21.01 20.62 51.12
CA GLN A 454 -19.68 20.13 51.43
C GLN A 454 -18.99 19.65 50.15
N ALA A 455 -17.73 20.04 49.95
CA ALA A 455 -16.97 19.66 48.79
C ALA A 455 -15.60 19.09 49.17
N ILE A 456 -15.15 18.09 48.42
CA ILE A 456 -13.86 17.42 48.57
C ILE A 456 -12.98 17.77 47.36
N SER A 457 -11.72 18.11 47.62
CA SER A 457 -10.71 18.39 46.59
C SER A 457 -9.84 17.16 46.38
N TYR A 458 -9.73 16.71 45.15
CA TYR A 458 -8.78 15.72 44.66
C TYR A 458 -7.74 16.43 43.80
N THR A 459 -6.49 15.98 43.83
CA THR A 459 -5.37 16.66 43.16
C THR A 459 -4.39 15.61 42.70
N SER A 460 -4.04 15.63 41.41
CA SER A 460 -3.08 14.67 40.83
C SER A 460 -1.76 14.70 41.60
N ASN A 461 -1.33 13.56 42.13
CA ASN A 461 -0.10 13.37 42.91
C ASN A 461 1.16 13.60 42.05
N SER A 462 1.02 13.58 40.72
CA SER A 462 2.13 13.82 39.79
C SER A 462 2.07 15.19 39.10
N ALA A 463 2.43 16.23 39.86
CA ALA A 463 2.92 17.52 39.36
C ALA A 463 3.86 17.40 38.12
N ARG A 464 4.64 16.30 38.05
CA ARG A 464 5.59 16.03 36.97
C ARG A 464 5.02 15.25 35.76
N LYS A 465 3.76 14.78 35.78
CA LYS A 465 3.16 14.00 34.69
C LYS A 465 1.76 14.45 34.25
N CYS A 466 0.95 14.98 35.16
CA CYS A 466 -0.45 15.34 34.90
C CYS A 466 -0.73 16.82 34.66
N GLY A 467 0.26 17.68 34.87
CA GLY A 467 0.07 19.13 34.87
C GLY A 467 0.11 19.82 33.51
N ILE A 468 -0.38 21.06 33.47
CA ILE A 468 -0.11 21.99 32.37
C ILE A 468 1.33 22.50 32.59
N ARG A 469 2.23 22.13 31.68
CA ARG A 469 3.66 22.41 31.79
C ARG A 469 4.08 23.33 30.67
N ASN A 470 5.04 24.20 30.97
CA ASN A 470 5.54 25.25 30.10
C ASN A 470 4.44 26.25 29.73
N ASN A 471 4.49 27.43 30.37
CA ASN A 471 3.70 28.57 29.90
C ASN A 471 4.02 28.77 28.40
N ASP A 472 2.98 28.98 27.58
CA ASP A 472 3.00 29.04 26.11
C ASP A 472 2.90 27.70 25.32
N GLU A 473 2.72 26.52 25.95
CA GLU A 473 2.40 25.26 25.22
C GLU A 473 0.93 24.80 25.37
N TRP A 474 0.28 24.46 24.24
CA TRP A 474 -1.05 23.82 24.24
C TRP A 474 -0.98 22.39 24.82
N THR A 475 -1.76 22.13 25.86
CA THR A 475 -1.89 20.84 26.56
C THR A 475 -3.35 20.40 26.58
N MET A 476 -3.64 19.16 26.21
CA MET A 476 -4.97 18.57 26.40
C MET A 476 -5.07 18.01 27.81
N ILE A 477 -6.09 18.45 28.54
CA ILE A 477 -6.41 17.93 29.87
C ILE A 477 -7.74 17.18 29.77
N THR A 478 -7.77 15.93 30.25
CA THR A 478 -9.00 15.14 30.34
C THR A 478 -9.14 14.54 31.73
N LEU A 479 -10.31 14.72 32.34
CA LEU A 479 -10.66 14.12 33.63
C LEU A 479 -11.92 13.28 33.47
N THR A 480 -11.87 12.04 33.94
CA THR A 480 -13.04 11.12 33.98
C THR A 480 -13.45 10.88 35.42
N TYR A 481 -14.75 10.79 35.69
CA TYR A 481 -15.32 10.42 36.98
C TYR A 481 -16.41 9.37 36.78
N ASN A 482 -16.41 8.30 37.59
CA ASN A 482 -17.39 7.20 37.50
C ASN A 482 -18.10 6.87 38.84
N GLY A 483 -18.25 7.84 39.74
CA GLY A 483 -18.83 7.62 41.07
C GLY A 483 -17.94 6.89 42.09
N SER A 484 -16.76 6.38 41.69
CA SER A 484 -15.82 5.70 42.61
C SER A 484 -14.35 6.07 42.38
N LEU A 485 -14.02 6.44 41.15
CA LEU A 485 -12.68 6.73 40.68
C LEU A 485 -12.69 7.98 39.79
N ILE A 486 -11.72 8.85 40.04
CA ILE A 486 -11.32 9.95 39.16
C ILE A 486 -10.04 9.51 38.45
N ARG A 487 -9.94 9.70 37.13
CA ARG A 487 -8.69 9.50 36.38
C ARG A 487 -8.29 10.78 35.66
N TYR A 488 -6.99 11.03 35.61
CA TYR A 488 -6.39 12.19 34.97
C TYR A 488 -5.60 11.75 33.75
N TYR A 489 -5.74 12.52 32.67
CA TYR A 489 -5.03 12.31 31.41
C TYR A 489 -4.43 13.62 30.93
N ARG A 490 -3.20 13.54 30.41
CA ARG A 490 -2.49 14.64 29.77
C ARG A 490 -2.14 14.22 28.35
N ASN A 491 -2.53 15.01 27.35
CA ASN A 491 -2.21 14.76 25.95
C ASN A 491 -2.60 13.33 25.50
N GLY A 492 -3.81 12.89 25.85
CA GLY A 492 -4.32 11.55 25.52
C GLY A 492 -3.75 10.40 26.36
N VAL A 493 -2.79 10.66 27.25
CA VAL A 493 -2.07 9.63 28.02
C VAL A 493 -2.55 9.64 29.47
N TYR A 494 -2.96 8.47 29.98
CA TYR A 494 -3.27 8.25 31.40
C TYR A 494 -2.06 8.61 32.27
N CYS A 495 -2.25 9.44 33.28
CA CYS A 495 -1.16 9.96 34.09
C CYS A 495 -1.32 9.72 35.60
N ASP A 496 -2.55 9.69 36.15
CA ASP A 496 -2.83 9.45 37.58
C ASP A 496 -4.32 9.12 37.85
N SER A 497 -4.67 8.75 39.09
CA SER A 497 -6.07 8.53 39.52
C SER A 497 -6.27 8.72 41.03
N ASP A 498 -7.44 9.22 41.44
CA ASP A 498 -7.89 9.30 42.84
C ASP A 498 -9.16 8.48 43.09
N ARG A 499 -9.29 7.86 44.27
CA ARG A 499 -10.56 7.28 44.72
C ARG A 499 -11.41 8.34 45.42
N THR A 500 -12.69 8.40 45.08
CA THR A 500 -13.64 9.37 45.63
C THR A 500 -14.70 8.69 46.49
N THR A 501 -15.18 9.41 47.51
CA THR A 501 -16.33 9.02 48.34
C THR A 501 -17.62 9.73 47.92
N VAL A 502 -17.52 10.70 47.00
CA VAL A 502 -18.67 11.36 46.36
C VAL A 502 -19.13 10.46 45.22
N SER A 503 -20.23 9.72 45.41
CA SER A 503 -20.73 8.72 44.44
C SER A 503 -21.68 9.27 43.37
N VAL A 504 -22.25 10.44 43.63
CA VAL A 504 -23.00 11.26 42.67
C VAL A 504 -22.57 12.70 42.94
N ILE A 505 -22.31 13.48 41.89
CA ILE A 505 -21.99 14.91 42.03
C ILE A 505 -23.32 15.68 42.09
N TYR A 506 -23.39 16.67 42.97
CA TYR A 506 -24.55 17.53 43.12
C TYR A 506 -24.85 18.27 41.81
N ASP A 507 -26.06 18.08 41.30
CA ASP A 507 -26.57 18.86 40.18
C ASP A 507 -26.96 20.27 40.63
N SER A 508 -26.49 21.27 39.90
CA SER A 508 -26.57 22.68 40.30
C SER A 508 -27.02 23.56 39.15
N SER A 509 -28.09 24.32 39.40
CA SER A 509 -28.70 25.26 38.45
C SER A 509 -27.87 26.55 38.21
N ASN A 510 -26.55 26.48 38.35
CA ASN A 510 -25.63 27.59 38.07
C ASN A 510 -25.19 27.52 36.60
N GLU A 511 -24.87 28.67 36.00
CA GLU A 511 -24.13 28.71 34.74
C GLU A 511 -22.80 27.95 34.84
N LEU A 512 -22.37 27.37 33.71
CA LEU A 512 -21.05 26.78 33.57
C LEU A 512 -20.07 27.88 33.20
N ARG A 513 -19.10 28.14 34.07
CA ARG A 513 -18.01 29.09 33.80
C ARG A 513 -16.84 28.36 33.18
N PHE A 514 -16.34 28.87 32.05
CA PHE A 514 -15.16 28.36 31.35
C PHE A 514 -14.06 29.43 31.38
N GLY A 515 -12.87 29.04 31.85
CA GLY A 515 -11.78 29.96 32.20
C GLY A 515 -11.97 30.73 33.52
N GLY A 516 -13.05 30.47 34.26
CA GLY A 516 -13.36 31.21 35.49
C GLY A 516 -14.12 30.42 36.54
N GLY A 517 -14.17 31.01 37.74
CA GLY A 517 -14.87 30.50 38.92
C GLY A 517 -15.59 31.63 39.68
N THR A 518 -15.97 31.41 40.93
CA THR A 518 -16.49 32.50 41.78
C THR A 518 -15.38 33.48 42.18
N ASP A 519 -14.22 32.96 42.60
CA ASP A 519 -13.12 33.74 43.18
C ASP A 519 -11.74 33.50 42.51
N SER A 520 -11.68 32.82 41.36
CA SER A 520 -10.41 32.44 40.72
C SER A 520 -10.55 32.21 39.21
N ASN A 521 -9.92 33.05 38.39
CA ASN A 521 -9.95 32.95 36.93
C ASN A 521 -8.60 32.51 36.36
N PHE A 522 -8.59 32.05 35.11
CA PHE A 522 -7.43 31.50 34.42
C PHE A 522 -6.82 32.51 33.44
N ASN A 523 -5.50 32.68 33.51
CA ASN A 523 -4.73 33.55 32.62
C ASN A 523 -4.04 32.69 31.53
N GLY A 524 -4.53 32.78 30.30
CA GLY A 524 -4.12 31.90 29.21
C GLY A 524 -5.15 31.77 28.11
N SER A 525 -4.90 30.84 27.20
CA SER A 525 -5.82 30.49 26.11
C SER A 525 -6.50 29.14 26.35
N LEU A 526 -7.75 29.02 25.88
CA LEU A 526 -8.58 27.81 25.99
C LEU A 526 -9.25 27.49 24.65
N ASP A 527 -9.42 26.20 24.35
CA ASP A 527 -10.06 25.71 23.11
C ASP A 527 -10.68 24.30 23.28
N GLU A 528 -11.53 23.90 22.32
CA GLU A 528 -12.28 22.63 22.17
C GLU A 528 -12.80 22.01 23.49
N LEU A 529 -13.66 22.73 24.22
CA LEU A 529 -14.34 22.18 25.40
C LEU A 529 -15.35 21.11 24.97
N ARG A 530 -15.14 19.87 25.42
CA ARG A 530 -16.06 18.74 25.26
C ARG A 530 -16.42 18.15 26.61
N ILE A 531 -17.72 17.97 26.85
CA ILE A 531 -18.25 17.28 28.01
C ILE A 531 -19.02 16.05 27.52
N TYR A 532 -18.76 14.91 28.17
CA TYR A 532 -19.40 13.63 27.91
C TYR A 532 -20.11 13.17 29.18
N ASN A 533 -21.32 12.66 29.05
CA ASN A 533 -22.14 12.19 30.18
C ASN A 533 -21.75 10.78 30.71
N ASP A 534 -20.52 10.35 30.45
CA ASP A 534 -19.98 9.06 30.85
C ASP A 534 -18.47 9.15 31.13
N ALA A 535 -17.92 8.16 31.84
CA ALA A 535 -16.52 8.06 32.23
C ALA A 535 -15.68 7.35 31.15
N LEU A 536 -15.05 8.13 30.27
CA LEU A 536 -14.35 7.59 29.10
C LEU A 536 -13.18 6.66 29.47
N THR A 537 -12.91 5.67 28.62
CA THR A 537 -11.76 4.78 28.78
C THR A 537 -10.47 5.41 28.24
N THR A 538 -9.31 4.85 28.61
CA THR A 538 -8.01 5.36 28.16
C THR A 538 -7.86 5.41 26.63
N TYR A 539 -8.40 4.43 25.90
CA TYR A 539 -8.31 4.39 24.44
C TYR A 539 -9.21 5.43 23.78
N GLN A 540 -10.37 5.69 24.37
CA GLN A 540 -11.30 6.73 23.95
C GLN A 540 -10.63 8.12 24.03
N ILE A 541 -9.94 8.39 25.14
CA ILE A 541 -9.22 9.65 25.38
C ILE A 541 -7.97 9.79 24.50
N GLN A 542 -7.23 8.69 24.30
CA GLN A 542 -6.11 8.67 23.36
C GLN A 542 -6.58 8.97 21.92
N ARG A 543 -7.75 8.47 21.52
CA ARG A 543 -8.34 8.77 20.21
C ARG A 543 -8.76 10.24 20.08
N ILE A 544 -9.41 10.83 21.08
CA ILE A 544 -9.73 12.28 21.10
C ILE A 544 -8.46 13.11 20.87
N TYR A 545 -7.36 12.77 21.56
CA TYR A 545 -6.09 13.46 21.41
C TYR A 545 -5.54 13.33 19.98
N ASN A 546 -5.48 12.13 19.44
CA ASN A 546 -4.92 11.88 18.10
C ASN A 546 -5.75 12.54 16.98
N GLU A 547 -7.06 12.67 17.16
CA GLU A 547 -7.98 13.29 16.19
C GLU A 547 -8.10 14.83 16.37
N SER A 548 -7.54 15.42 17.43
CA SER A 548 -7.64 16.86 17.69
C SER A 548 -6.76 17.71 16.76
N PHE A 549 -7.08 19.00 16.68
CA PHE A 549 -6.27 19.95 15.93
C PHE A 549 -4.80 20.01 16.40
N HIS A 550 -4.55 19.95 17.71
CA HIS A 550 -3.20 20.01 18.28
C HIS A 550 -2.46 18.66 18.28
N GLY A 551 -3.17 17.52 18.17
CA GLY A 551 -2.59 16.18 17.96
C GLY A 551 -2.39 15.80 16.49
N SER A 552 -2.71 16.71 15.56
CA SER A 552 -2.91 16.48 14.12
C SER A 552 -1.72 15.93 13.30
N SER A 553 -0.55 15.76 13.90
CA SER A 553 0.61 15.07 13.30
C SER A 553 0.40 13.56 13.11
N LEU A 554 -0.67 12.99 13.70
CA LEU A 554 -1.08 11.59 13.51
C LEU A 554 -2.19 11.41 12.45
N GLY A 555 -2.90 12.48 12.06
CA GLY A 555 -3.98 12.40 11.06
C GLY A 555 -5.23 11.64 11.53
N ILE A 556 -6.20 11.45 10.63
CA ILE A 556 -7.46 10.75 10.92
C ILE A 556 -7.18 9.28 11.27
N SER A 557 -7.79 8.81 12.37
CA SER A 557 -7.72 7.42 12.81
C SER A 557 -8.87 6.57 12.24
N ILE A 558 -8.55 5.36 11.79
CA ILE A 558 -9.53 4.43 11.19
C ILE A 558 -9.43 3.07 11.88
N PRO A 559 -10.54 2.54 12.45
CA PRO A 559 -10.59 1.19 12.97
C PRO A 559 -10.50 0.17 11.84
N VAL A 560 -9.67 -0.86 12.03
CA VAL A 560 -9.49 -1.96 11.08
C VAL A 560 -9.86 -3.26 11.76
N LEU A 561 -11.07 -3.74 11.49
CA LEU A 561 -11.55 -5.00 12.03
C LEU A 561 -10.98 -6.19 11.27
N MET A 562 -10.69 -7.26 11.98
CA MET A 562 -10.24 -8.54 11.44
C MET A 562 -11.21 -9.64 11.89
N TYR A 563 -11.83 -10.27 10.92
CA TYR A 563 -12.62 -11.50 11.04
C TYR A 563 -11.91 -12.63 10.29
N HIS A 564 -12.28 -13.88 10.53
CA HIS A 564 -11.87 -15.02 9.69
C HIS A 564 -13.12 -15.80 9.24
N GLN A 565 -13.79 -16.52 10.14
CA GLN A 565 -14.96 -17.34 9.80
C GLN A 565 -16.25 -16.83 10.44
N ILE A 566 -17.34 -16.80 9.68
CA ILE A 566 -18.70 -16.59 10.22
C ILE A 566 -19.44 -17.94 10.28
N ARG A 567 -19.64 -18.55 11.47
CA ARG A 567 -20.23 -19.89 11.60
C ARG A 567 -21.08 -20.07 12.85
N HIS A 568 -22.17 -20.82 12.74
CA HIS A 568 -23.05 -21.15 13.88
C HIS A 568 -22.34 -21.86 15.04
N ASN A 569 -21.29 -22.66 14.78
CA ASN A 569 -20.49 -23.33 15.81
C ASN A 569 -19.15 -22.61 16.05
N ALA A 570 -19.23 -21.42 16.66
CA ALA A 570 -18.09 -20.54 16.93
C ALA A 570 -17.39 -20.88 18.26
N THR A 571 -16.80 -22.08 18.37
CA THR A 571 -16.09 -22.52 19.58
C THR A 571 -14.58 -22.22 19.57
N ALA A 572 -14.06 -21.65 18.48
CA ALA A 572 -12.64 -21.29 18.33
C ALA A 572 -12.53 -19.78 18.06
N LEU A 573 -11.40 -19.18 18.47
CA LEU A 573 -11.19 -17.73 18.45
C LEU A 573 -11.34 -17.10 17.05
N ASP A 574 -11.07 -17.85 15.98
CA ASP A 574 -11.18 -17.45 14.57
C ASP A 574 -12.62 -17.44 14.02
N ARG A 575 -13.64 -17.68 14.86
CA ARG A 575 -15.02 -17.88 14.43
C ARG A 575 -15.95 -16.89 15.11
N VAL A 576 -16.89 -16.29 14.37
CA VAL A 576 -17.94 -15.42 14.91
C VAL A 576 -19.29 -15.99 14.49
N THR A 577 -20.33 -15.94 15.33
CA THR A 577 -21.65 -16.45 14.90
C THR A 577 -22.32 -15.50 13.90
N PRO A 578 -23.12 -15.99 12.94
CA PRO A 578 -23.92 -15.12 12.06
C PRO A 578 -24.78 -14.11 12.84
N THR A 579 -25.30 -14.51 14.01
CA THR A 579 -26.05 -13.63 14.92
C THR A 579 -25.18 -12.50 15.46
N SER A 580 -24.01 -12.81 16.04
CA SER A 580 -23.06 -11.82 16.57
C SER A 580 -22.59 -10.87 15.47
N PHE A 581 -22.22 -11.42 14.30
CA PHE A 581 -21.81 -10.63 13.14
C PHE A 581 -22.93 -9.69 12.66
N SER A 582 -24.18 -10.19 12.57
CA SER A 582 -25.33 -9.35 12.21
C SER A 582 -25.62 -8.25 13.24
N GLN A 583 -25.42 -8.50 14.53
CA GLN A 583 -25.56 -7.47 15.58
C GLN A 583 -24.47 -6.41 15.48
N GLN A 584 -23.23 -6.82 15.22
CA GLN A 584 -22.08 -5.94 15.02
C GLN A 584 -22.26 -5.05 13.76
N MET A 585 -22.74 -5.61 12.64
CA MET A 585 -23.01 -4.82 11.43
C MET A 585 -24.23 -3.90 11.60
N ASP A 586 -25.27 -4.33 12.30
CA ASP A 586 -26.44 -3.50 12.62
C ASP A 586 -26.05 -2.32 13.54
N PHE A 587 -25.17 -2.54 14.52
CA PHE A 587 -24.60 -1.49 15.35
C PHE A 587 -23.82 -0.47 14.51
N LEU A 588 -22.93 -0.91 13.61
CA LEU A 588 -22.20 0.00 12.74
C LEU A 588 -23.15 0.87 11.89
N HIS A 589 -24.17 0.25 11.28
CA HIS A 589 -25.13 0.97 10.45
C HIS A 589 -25.97 1.99 11.25
N LYS A 590 -26.51 1.59 12.41
CA LYS A 590 -27.30 2.47 13.28
C LYS A 590 -26.51 3.66 13.81
N ASN A 591 -25.21 3.50 14.03
CA ASN A 591 -24.29 4.55 14.48
C ASN A 591 -23.61 5.30 13.31
N GLY A 592 -24.18 5.22 12.10
CA GLY A 592 -23.77 6.00 10.94
C GLY A 592 -22.38 5.66 10.39
N PHE A 593 -21.78 4.53 10.78
CA PHE A 593 -20.52 4.08 10.21
C PHE A 593 -20.72 3.60 8.78
N SER A 594 -19.68 3.80 7.96
CA SER A 594 -19.64 3.36 6.58
C SER A 594 -18.35 2.59 6.33
N THR A 595 -18.48 1.37 5.81
CA THR A 595 -17.32 0.53 5.54
C THR A 595 -16.55 0.99 4.30
N ILE A 596 -15.24 1.06 4.40
CA ILE A 596 -14.31 1.32 3.30
C ILE A 596 -13.36 0.11 3.11
N THR A 597 -12.92 -0.13 1.88
CA THR A 597 -11.97 -1.22 1.58
C THR A 597 -10.52 -0.79 1.81
N LEU A 598 -9.57 -1.73 1.78
CA LEU A 598 -8.15 -1.40 1.76
C LEU A 598 -7.76 -0.56 0.53
N ASN A 599 -8.41 -0.76 -0.61
CA ASN A 599 -8.23 0.07 -1.80
C ASN A 599 -8.78 1.50 -1.63
N ASP A 600 -9.92 1.66 -0.96
CA ASP A 600 -10.44 2.98 -0.59
C ASP A 600 -9.47 3.70 0.36
N TYR A 601 -8.94 2.97 1.35
CA TYR A 601 -7.95 3.48 2.30
C TYR A 601 -6.64 3.89 1.61
N ASP A 602 -6.06 3.06 0.74
CA ASP A 602 -4.85 3.40 -0.04
C ASP A 602 -5.09 4.66 -0.88
N GLN A 603 -6.24 4.79 -1.54
CA GLN A 603 -6.56 5.99 -2.31
C GLN A 603 -6.71 7.23 -1.41
N TRP A 604 -7.40 7.11 -0.28
CA TRP A 604 -7.62 8.22 0.63
C TRP A 604 -6.34 8.72 1.31
N ARG A 605 -5.51 7.82 1.86
CA ARG A 605 -4.25 8.21 2.51
C ARG A 605 -3.31 8.93 1.52
N ARG A 606 -3.46 8.67 0.21
CA ARG A 606 -2.76 9.28 -0.92
C ARG A 606 -3.45 10.52 -1.50
N GLY A 607 -4.48 11.06 -0.83
CA GLY A 607 -5.24 12.23 -1.26
C GLY A 607 -6.08 12.06 -2.54
N ARG A 608 -6.29 10.82 -3.00
CA ARG A 608 -6.97 10.52 -4.28
C ARG A 608 -8.47 10.27 -4.14
N LYS A 609 -8.98 10.13 -2.92
CA LYS A 609 -10.36 9.75 -2.62
C LYS A 609 -10.79 10.34 -1.28
N GLU A 610 -12.00 10.89 -1.23
CA GLU A 610 -12.66 11.21 0.04
C GLU A 610 -13.29 9.94 0.62
N ILE A 611 -13.26 9.80 1.94
CA ILE A 611 -13.93 8.72 2.68
C ILE A 611 -15.07 9.29 3.53
N PRO A 612 -16.07 8.47 3.88
CA PRO A 612 -17.13 8.87 4.81
C PRO A 612 -16.56 9.39 6.13
N MET A 613 -17.31 10.30 6.78
CA MET A 613 -16.93 10.91 8.07
C MET A 613 -16.73 9.91 9.22
N ARG A 614 -17.32 8.71 9.10
CA ARG A 614 -17.24 7.60 10.06
C ARG A 614 -16.74 6.32 9.37
N PRO A 615 -15.48 6.28 8.92
CA PRO A 615 -14.96 5.15 8.15
C PRO A 615 -14.61 3.97 9.06
N VAL A 616 -14.87 2.77 8.59
CA VAL A 616 -14.41 1.51 9.21
C VAL A 616 -13.85 0.62 8.12
N ILE A 617 -12.71 -0.02 8.35
CA ILE A 617 -12.22 -1.07 7.45
C ILE A 617 -12.61 -2.41 8.06
N ILE A 618 -13.20 -3.29 7.26
CA ILE A 618 -13.48 -4.68 7.65
C ILE A 618 -12.65 -5.59 6.76
N THR A 619 -11.75 -6.35 7.38
CA THR A 619 -10.92 -7.36 6.72
C THR A 619 -11.36 -8.77 7.15
N PHE A 620 -11.36 -9.68 6.19
CA PHE A 620 -11.59 -11.11 6.37
C PHE A 620 -10.35 -11.85 5.88
N ASP A 621 -9.88 -12.84 6.64
CA ASP A 621 -8.69 -13.60 6.30
C ASP A 621 -9.02 -15.03 5.86
N ASP A 622 -8.05 -15.62 5.17
CA ASP A 622 -7.97 -17.00 4.66
C ASP A 622 -8.74 -17.33 3.37
N GLY A 623 -9.77 -16.56 2.97
CA GLY A 623 -10.62 -16.92 1.84
C GLY A 623 -11.75 -17.90 2.21
N TRP A 624 -12.28 -17.85 3.43
CA TRP A 624 -13.29 -18.80 3.91
C TRP A 624 -14.64 -18.67 3.20
N ARG A 625 -15.23 -19.80 2.77
CA ARG A 625 -16.53 -19.82 2.09
C ARG A 625 -17.68 -19.22 2.91
N SER A 626 -17.59 -19.28 4.24
CA SER A 626 -18.57 -18.67 5.13
C SER A 626 -18.62 -17.14 5.05
N VAL A 627 -17.57 -16.46 4.58
CA VAL A 627 -17.64 -15.01 4.32
C VAL A 627 -18.62 -14.72 3.18
N TYR A 628 -18.58 -15.52 2.12
CA TYR A 628 -19.54 -15.43 1.02
C TYR A 628 -20.95 -15.84 1.43
N GLU A 629 -21.10 -16.95 2.18
CA GLU A 629 -22.43 -17.50 2.50
C GLU A 629 -23.15 -16.73 3.63
N GLU A 630 -22.43 -16.24 4.63
CA GLU A 630 -23.02 -15.64 5.85
C GLU A 630 -22.71 -14.13 5.99
N ALA A 631 -21.49 -13.69 5.68
CA ALA A 631 -21.10 -12.29 5.89
C ALA A 631 -21.62 -11.36 4.78
N LEU A 632 -21.48 -11.76 3.51
CA LEU A 632 -21.89 -10.97 2.35
C LEU A 632 -23.38 -10.58 2.40
N PRO A 633 -24.36 -11.48 2.66
CA PRO A 633 -25.77 -11.10 2.72
C PRO A 633 -26.07 -10.07 3.81
N VAL A 634 -25.43 -10.20 4.98
CA VAL A 634 -25.56 -9.27 6.11
C VAL A 634 -24.97 -7.90 5.77
N MET A 635 -23.77 -7.85 5.16
CA MET A 635 -23.14 -6.59 4.79
C MET A 635 -23.89 -5.89 3.64
N LYS A 636 -24.35 -6.65 2.64
CA LYS A 636 -25.13 -6.16 1.49
C LYS A 636 -26.43 -5.45 1.92
N LYS A 637 -27.09 -5.91 2.99
CA LYS A 637 -28.27 -5.25 3.59
C LYS A 637 -28.04 -3.78 3.94
N TYR A 638 -26.81 -3.42 4.34
CA TYR A 638 -26.44 -2.08 4.81
C TYR A 638 -25.60 -1.29 3.78
N GLY A 639 -25.41 -1.83 2.57
CA GLY A 639 -24.48 -1.27 1.58
C GLY A 639 -23.00 -1.38 2.00
N PHE A 640 -22.69 -2.29 2.92
CA PHE A 640 -21.34 -2.49 3.44
C PHE A 640 -20.52 -3.43 2.55
N LYS A 641 -19.20 -3.23 2.59
CA LYS A 641 -18.18 -3.90 1.78
C LYS A 641 -16.94 -4.18 2.61
N GLY A 642 -16.29 -5.31 2.38
CA GLY A 642 -15.08 -5.73 3.07
C GLY A 642 -13.87 -5.86 2.14
N THR A 643 -12.74 -6.25 2.73
CA THR A 643 -11.57 -6.74 2.00
C THR A 643 -11.28 -8.19 2.40
N GLU A 644 -11.29 -9.09 1.43
CA GLU A 644 -10.91 -10.50 1.60
C GLU A 644 -9.40 -10.67 1.35
N ASN A 645 -8.70 -11.35 2.26
CA ASN A 645 -7.27 -11.60 2.18
C ASN A 645 -7.03 -13.09 1.91
N ILE A 646 -6.68 -13.41 0.67
CA ILE A 646 -6.79 -14.78 0.14
C ILE A 646 -5.48 -15.54 0.31
N ILE A 647 -5.57 -16.78 0.79
CA ILE A 647 -4.51 -17.79 0.71
C ILE A 647 -4.61 -18.50 -0.63
N ILE A 648 -3.66 -18.26 -1.54
CA ILE A 648 -3.77 -18.72 -2.94
C ILE A 648 -3.85 -20.23 -3.07
N ALA A 649 -3.08 -20.97 -2.28
CA ALA A 649 -3.13 -22.43 -2.34
C ALA A 649 -4.48 -22.98 -1.88
N TYR A 650 -5.27 -22.26 -1.08
CA TYR A 650 -6.52 -22.74 -0.49
C TYR A 650 -7.76 -22.35 -1.31
N MET A 651 -7.66 -21.35 -2.19
CA MET A 651 -8.68 -21.05 -3.20
C MET A 651 -9.07 -22.32 -3.98
N ASN A 652 -10.37 -22.48 -4.26
CA ASN A 652 -10.96 -23.68 -4.88
C ASN A 652 -10.75 -25.01 -4.11
N ARG A 653 -10.35 -25.00 -2.83
CA ARG A 653 -10.28 -26.22 -1.99
C ARG A 653 -11.55 -26.44 -1.17
N SER A 654 -12.06 -27.66 -1.23
CA SER A 654 -13.08 -28.18 -0.32
C SER A 654 -12.47 -29.22 0.63
N LYS A 655 -12.72 -29.12 1.94
CA LYS A 655 -12.22 -30.09 2.94
C LYS A 655 -13.30 -30.43 3.98
N GLY A 656 -14.34 -31.12 3.53
CA GLY A 656 -15.52 -31.43 4.35
C GLY A 656 -16.35 -30.17 4.62
N GLY A 657 -16.95 -30.06 5.81
CA GLY A 657 -17.77 -28.90 6.20
C GLY A 657 -17.03 -27.55 6.27
N ASP A 658 -15.70 -27.59 6.25
CA ASP A 658 -14.83 -26.42 6.17
C ASP A 658 -14.24 -26.33 4.75
N SER A 659 -14.75 -25.37 3.96
CA SER A 659 -14.34 -25.13 2.56
C SER A 659 -13.99 -23.65 2.36
N TYR A 660 -13.13 -23.39 1.38
CA TYR A 660 -12.73 -22.06 0.97
C TYR A 660 -13.56 -21.57 -0.21
N MET A 661 -13.53 -20.27 -0.47
CA MET A 661 -14.18 -19.69 -1.63
C MET A 661 -13.57 -20.20 -2.93
N HIS A 662 -14.45 -20.34 -3.91
CA HIS A 662 -14.07 -20.60 -5.30
C HIS A 662 -13.92 -19.26 -6.05
N GLU A 663 -13.24 -19.27 -7.20
CA GLU A 663 -12.99 -18.06 -8.01
C GLU A 663 -14.28 -17.32 -8.39
N ASP A 664 -15.37 -18.03 -8.67
CA ASP A 664 -16.69 -17.45 -9.01
C ASP A 664 -17.29 -16.63 -7.86
N MET A 665 -17.19 -17.13 -6.61
CA MET A 665 -17.60 -16.43 -5.40
C MET A 665 -16.76 -15.15 -5.17
N LEU A 666 -15.46 -15.23 -5.42
CA LEU A 666 -14.54 -14.09 -5.30
C LEU A 666 -14.81 -13.02 -6.38
N HIS A 667 -15.13 -13.43 -7.61
CA HIS A 667 -15.64 -12.53 -8.64
C HIS A 667 -16.98 -11.89 -8.26
N GLU A 668 -17.86 -12.60 -7.55
CA GLU A 668 -19.13 -12.04 -7.08
C GLU A 668 -18.93 -11.02 -5.95
N LEU A 669 -18.10 -11.31 -4.94
CA LEU A 669 -17.71 -10.31 -3.92
C LEU A 669 -17.21 -9.01 -4.57
N ARG A 670 -16.39 -9.12 -5.63
CA ARG A 670 -15.91 -7.97 -6.40
C ARG A 670 -17.02 -7.21 -7.14
N ARG A 671 -18.04 -7.89 -7.66
CA ARG A 671 -19.23 -7.22 -8.24
C ARG A 671 -20.02 -6.43 -7.20
N GLU A 672 -20.04 -6.91 -5.96
CA GLU A 672 -20.62 -6.24 -4.78
C GLU A 672 -19.70 -5.16 -4.18
N GLY A 673 -18.59 -4.81 -4.86
CA GLY A 673 -17.71 -3.70 -4.47
C GLY A 673 -16.68 -4.03 -3.39
N TRP A 674 -16.49 -5.31 -3.05
CA TRP A 674 -15.43 -5.75 -2.15
C TRP A 674 -14.07 -5.73 -2.84
N ASP A 675 -13.02 -5.67 -2.02
CA ASP A 675 -11.62 -5.68 -2.43
C ASP A 675 -10.99 -7.05 -2.11
N LEU A 676 -10.00 -7.48 -2.90
CA LEU A 676 -9.30 -8.74 -2.72
C LEU A 676 -7.79 -8.47 -2.60
N GLN A 677 -7.16 -8.92 -1.53
CA GLN A 677 -5.74 -8.68 -1.25
C GLN A 677 -5.04 -9.98 -0.80
N SER A 678 -3.72 -9.95 -0.59
CA SER A 678 -2.94 -11.18 -0.39
C SER A 678 -2.79 -11.59 1.07
N HIS A 679 -3.02 -12.89 1.36
CA HIS A 679 -2.61 -13.56 2.58
C HIS A 679 -1.52 -14.63 2.33
N GLY A 680 -0.73 -14.44 1.27
CA GLY A 680 0.35 -15.34 0.86
C GLY A 680 -0.11 -16.59 0.10
N LEU A 681 0.83 -17.50 -0.16
CA LEU A 681 0.54 -18.70 -0.95
C LEU A 681 0.00 -19.83 -0.07
N THR A 682 0.74 -20.22 0.97
CA THR A 682 0.57 -21.54 1.60
C THR A 682 0.13 -21.50 3.07
N HIS A 683 -0.06 -20.31 3.64
CA HIS A 683 -0.47 -20.08 5.04
C HIS A 683 0.39 -20.87 6.06
N VAL A 684 1.61 -20.40 6.21
CA VAL A 684 2.67 -20.97 7.07
C VAL A 684 3.30 -19.85 7.88
N ASP A 685 3.88 -20.17 9.05
CA ASP A 685 4.63 -19.20 9.84
C ASP A 685 5.86 -18.72 9.07
N MET A 686 5.77 -17.48 8.57
CA MET A 686 6.71 -16.92 7.61
C MET A 686 8.08 -16.61 8.22
N LEU A 687 8.19 -16.52 9.54
CA LEU A 687 9.47 -16.35 10.23
C LEU A 687 10.38 -17.58 10.11
N GLN A 688 9.83 -18.74 9.69
CA GLN A 688 10.57 -19.99 9.50
C GLN A 688 11.24 -20.12 8.11
N PHE A 689 11.00 -19.16 7.21
CA PHE A 689 11.61 -19.15 5.87
C PHE A 689 12.93 -18.39 5.80
N ASN A 690 13.69 -18.63 4.73
CA ASN A 690 14.76 -17.75 4.29
C ASN A 690 14.17 -16.59 3.45
N GLU A 691 15.00 -15.58 3.16
CA GLU A 691 14.57 -14.36 2.45
C GLU A 691 13.97 -14.65 1.07
N GLU A 692 14.54 -15.63 0.36
CA GLU A 692 14.11 -16.13 -0.95
C GLU A 692 12.71 -16.75 -0.91
N ARG A 693 12.47 -17.77 -0.07
CA ARG A 693 11.15 -18.42 0.02
C ARG A 693 10.07 -17.49 0.56
N PHE A 694 10.42 -16.56 1.43
CA PHE A 694 9.50 -15.50 1.84
C PHE A 694 9.19 -14.55 0.67
N THR A 695 10.19 -14.21 -0.15
CA THR A 695 10.00 -13.42 -1.37
C THR A 695 9.08 -14.13 -2.37
N ASP A 696 9.17 -15.46 -2.53
CA ASP A 696 8.22 -16.21 -3.37
C ASP A 696 6.78 -16.12 -2.83
N GLN A 697 6.57 -16.22 -1.51
CA GLN A 697 5.25 -16.03 -0.90
C GLN A 697 4.68 -14.64 -1.19
N LEU A 698 5.52 -13.60 -1.25
CA LEU A 698 5.12 -12.24 -1.60
C LEU A 698 4.85 -12.08 -3.10
N ARG A 699 5.79 -12.50 -3.95
CA ARG A 699 5.77 -12.29 -5.42
C ARG A 699 4.64 -13.09 -6.07
N GLU A 700 4.62 -14.40 -5.88
CA GLU A 700 3.68 -15.27 -6.61
C GLU A 700 2.23 -15.05 -6.16
N SER A 701 2.00 -14.78 -4.88
CA SER A 701 0.64 -14.49 -4.41
C SER A 701 0.08 -13.19 -5.01
N LYS A 702 0.96 -12.20 -5.23
CA LYS A 702 0.62 -10.97 -5.95
C LYS A 702 0.31 -11.23 -7.42
N THR A 703 1.16 -12.02 -8.09
CA THR A 703 1.03 -12.38 -9.51
C THR A 703 -0.30 -13.09 -9.77
N VAL A 704 -0.58 -14.18 -9.02
CA VAL A 704 -1.78 -14.99 -9.22
C VAL A 704 -3.06 -14.19 -8.96
N LEU A 705 -3.14 -13.39 -7.88
CA LEU A 705 -4.32 -12.56 -7.62
C LEU A 705 -4.53 -11.50 -8.70
N ARG A 706 -3.45 -10.83 -9.13
CA ARG A 706 -3.49 -9.81 -10.19
C ARG A 706 -4.04 -10.41 -11.48
N GLU A 707 -3.58 -11.59 -11.87
CA GLU A 707 -3.91 -12.20 -13.17
C GLU A 707 -5.27 -12.91 -13.16
N THR A 708 -5.60 -13.64 -12.09
CA THR A 708 -6.90 -14.32 -11.95
C THR A 708 -8.04 -13.31 -11.91
N PHE A 709 -7.90 -12.23 -11.13
CA PHE A 709 -9.00 -11.29 -10.89
C PHE A 709 -8.90 -9.97 -11.66
N ASN A 710 -7.79 -9.68 -12.36
CA ASN A 710 -7.50 -8.37 -12.96
C ASN A 710 -7.67 -7.22 -11.95
N ILE A 711 -6.82 -7.22 -10.92
CA ILE A 711 -6.85 -6.26 -9.80
C ILE A 711 -5.47 -5.67 -9.46
N SER A 712 -5.50 -4.48 -8.85
CA SER A 712 -4.35 -3.95 -8.14
C SER A 712 -4.22 -4.62 -6.78
N VAL A 713 -3.24 -5.51 -6.63
CA VAL A 713 -2.84 -6.08 -5.34
C VAL A 713 -1.73 -5.21 -4.76
N PHE A 714 -1.95 -4.61 -3.59
CA PHE A 714 -1.02 -3.66 -2.95
C PHE A 714 -0.96 -3.79 -1.43
N SER A 715 -1.83 -4.62 -0.83
CA SER A 715 -1.84 -4.98 0.58
C SER A 715 -1.47 -6.44 0.76
N PHE A 716 -0.67 -6.72 1.79
CA PHE A 716 -0.30 -8.07 2.20
C PHE A 716 -0.49 -8.24 3.70
N ILE A 717 -1.14 -9.33 4.09
CA ILE A 717 -1.39 -9.69 5.48
C ILE A 717 -0.56 -10.92 5.82
N PHE A 718 0.19 -10.87 6.92
CA PHE A 718 1.05 -11.97 7.36
C PHE A 718 0.23 -13.07 8.06
N PRO A 719 0.25 -14.32 7.57
CA PRO A 719 -0.27 -15.48 8.30
C PRO A 719 0.28 -15.56 9.72
N PHE A 720 -0.59 -15.97 10.66
CA PHE A 720 -0.30 -16.05 12.09
C PHE A 720 0.15 -14.73 12.76
N HIS A 721 0.04 -13.59 12.07
CA HIS A 721 0.39 -12.25 12.57
C HIS A 721 1.88 -12.04 12.89
N SER A 722 2.74 -12.99 12.47
CA SER A 722 4.15 -13.06 12.80
C SER A 722 5.03 -12.35 11.78
N ALA A 723 5.53 -11.16 12.13
CA ALA A 723 6.60 -10.48 11.40
C ALA A 723 7.46 -9.64 12.36
N ASP A 724 8.74 -9.52 12.01
CA ASP A 724 9.64 -8.52 12.58
C ASP A 724 9.85 -7.34 11.60
N SER A 725 10.72 -6.39 11.96
CA SER A 725 11.06 -5.25 11.11
C SER A 725 11.75 -5.64 9.80
N ARG A 726 12.50 -6.76 9.75
CA ARG A 726 13.17 -7.24 8.52
C ARG A 726 12.15 -7.78 7.53
N TYR A 727 11.26 -8.66 7.97
CA TYR A 727 10.23 -9.23 7.08
C TYR A 727 9.19 -8.19 6.66
N ALA A 728 8.84 -7.25 7.54
CA ALA A 728 8.00 -6.12 7.18
C ALA A 728 8.70 -5.20 6.13
N SER A 729 10.01 -4.95 6.27
CA SER A 729 10.82 -4.22 5.27
C SER A 729 10.80 -4.90 3.90
N LEU A 730 10.91 -6.22 3.88
CA LEU A 730 10.90 -7.01 2.65
C LEU A 730 9.51 -7.04 1.99
N CYS A 731 8.45 -7.18 2.78
CA CYS A 731 7.08 -6.99 2.30
C CYS A 731 6.90 -5.60 1.64
N GLY A 732 7.49 -4.55 2.22
CA GLY A 732 7.48 -3.19 1.68
C GLY A 732 8.12 -3.03 0.29
N ARG A 733 8.92 -3.99 -0.19
CA ARG A 733 9.44 -3.99 -1.58
C ARG A 733 8.38 -4.42 -2.61
N TYR A 734 7.37 -5.18 -2.18
CA TYR A 734 6.35 -5.77 -3.05
C TYR A 734 4.95 -5.16 -2.84
N TYR A 735 4.66 -4.66 -1.64
CA TYR A 735 3.34 -4.17 -1.23
C TYR A 735 3.46 -2.79 -0.55
N ARG A 736 2.45 -1.92 -0.74
CA ARG A 736 2.39 -0.59 -0.12
C ARG A 736 1.92 -0.62 1.35
N MET A 737 1.34 -1.75 1.77
CA MET A 737 0.71 -1.97 3.06
C MET A 737 1.01 -3.40 3.54
N CYS A 738 1.60 -3.52 4.73
CA CYS A 738 2.08 -4.78 5.28
C CYS A 738 1.55 -4.94 6.72
N TRP A 739 0.56 -5.83 6.89
CA TRP A 739 -0.18 -6.02 8.13
C TRP A 739 0.37 -7.17 8.95
N THR A 740 0.78 -6.89 10.18
CA THR A 740 1.47 -7.87 11.02
C THR A 740 0.58 -8.26 12.18
N ARG A 741 0.58 -7.50 13.28
CA ARG A 741 -0.12 -7.86 14.52
C ARG A 741 -1.62 -7.59 14.47
N ALA A 742 -2.39 -8.54 15.00
CA ALA A 742 -3.73 -8.30 15.46
C ALA A 742 -3.70 -7.99 16.98
N GLU A 743 -4.43 -6.94 17.38
CA GLU A 743 -4.59 -6.51 18.76
C GLU A 743 -5.99 -6.92 19.28
N SER A 744 -6.13 -7.03 20.60
CA SER A 744 -7.42 -7.31 21.24
C SER A 744 -8.38 -6.12 21.12
N VAL A 745 -9.70 -6.39 21.12
CA VAL A 745 -10.74 -5.37 21.29
C VAL A 745 -10.55 -4.53 22.56
N ASN A 746 -9.98 -5.15 23.60
CA ASN A 746 -9.66 -4.51 24.89
C ASN A 746 -8.32 -3.74 24.89
N SER A 747 -7.63 -3.67 23.74
CA SER A 747 -6.41 -2.87 23.53
C SER A 747 -6.26 -2.42 22.07
N PRO A 748 -7.26 -1.72 21.50
CA PRO A 748 -7.35 -1.50 20.05
C PRO A 748 -6.26 -0.54 19.57
N GLN A 749 -5.65 -0.86 18.42
CA GLN A 749 -4.80 0.07 17.68
C GLN A 749 -5.41 0.38 16.32
N TYR A 750 -5.43 1.67 16.00
CA TYR A 750 -6.04 2.22 14.80
C TYR A 750 -4.97 2.47 13.73
N VAL A 751 -5.36 2.49 12.46
CA VAL A 751 -4.48 2.97 11.39
C VAL A 751 -4.68 4.46 11.18
N PHE A 752 -3.59 5.12 10.79
CA PHE A 752 -3.45 6.58 10.77
C PHE A 752 -2.97 7.04 9.40
N GLN A 753 -3.28 8.28 9.01
CA GLN A 753 -2.64 8.88 7.84
C GLN A 753 -1.23 9.38 8.19
N SER A 754 -0.23 8.53 7.99
CA SER A 754 1.19 8.88 8.07
C SER A 754 1.57 9.95 7.06
N THR A 755 2.33 10.94 7.54
CA THR A 755 2.77 12.13 6.80
C THR A 755 4.02 11.92 5.95
N ASN A 756 4.74 10.79 6.12
CA ASN A 756 6.11 10.61 5.62
C ASN A 756 6.28 9.56 4.49
N GLY A 757 5.19 9.11 3.86
CA GLY A 757 5.22 8.30 2.63
C GLY A 757 5.84 6.89 2.72
N THR A 758 6.41 6.50 3.87
CA THR A 758 6.97 5.16 4.06
C THR A 758 5.92 4.08 3.84
N ALA A 759 6.33 2.95 3.25
CA ALA A 759 5.53 1.74 3.28
C ALA A 759 5.16 1.45 4.74
N TYR A 760 3.87 1.26 5.03
CA TYR A 760 3.45 1.02 6.41
C TYR A 760 3.75 -0.44 6.73
N GLN A 761 4.94 -0.63 7.28
CA GLN A 761 5.52 -1.89 7.68
C GLN A 761 5.11 -2.13 9.13
N GLY A 762 4.23 -3.11 9.37
CA GLY A 762 3.70 -3.36 10.71
C GLY A 762 2.39 -2.64 11.03
N LEU A 763 1.51 -2.47 10.04
CA LEU A 763 0.12 -2.09 10.29
C LEU A 763 -0.55 -3.11 11.23
N ARG A 764 -1.46 -2.61 12.08
CA ARG A 764 -2.19 -3.43 13.05
C ARG A 764 -3.68 -3.42 12.77
N ARG A 765 -4.35 -4.48 13.21
CA ARG A 765 -5.81 -4.68 13.11
C ARG A 765 -6.36 -5.06 14.48
N ILE A 766 -7.67 -4.98 14.63
CA ILE A 766 -8.40 -5.31 15.85
C ILE A 766 -9.10 -6.66 15.60
N SER A 767 -8.71 -7.67 16.37
CA SER A 767 -9.22 -9.04 16.24
C SER A 767 -10.64 -9.15 16.80
N ILE A 768 -11.61 -9.49 15.97
CA ILE A 768 -12.95 -9.87 16.43
C ILE A 768 -12.98 -11.40 16.57
N THR A 769 -13.32 -11.88 17.76
CA THR A 769 -13.24 -13.30 18.12
C THR A 769 -14.61 -13.87 18.50
N ASN A 770 -14.69 -15.19 18.72
CA ASN A 770 -15.93 -15.84 19.13
C ASN A 770 -16.51 -15.32 20.46
N ASN A 771 -15.67 -14.79 21.33
CA ASN A 771 -16.06 -14.26 22.64
C ASN A 771 -16.32 -12.74 22.63
N THR A 772 -16.07 -12.06 21.50
CA THR A 772 -16.31 -10.62 21.37
C THR A 772 -17.81 -10.35 21.29
N ASP A 773 -18.38 -9.92 22.42
CA ASP A 773 -19.79 -9.51 22.48
C ASP A 773 -20.01 -8.11 21.89
N LEU A 774 -21.25 -7.62 21.95
CA LEU A 774 -21.62 -6.33 21.35
C LEU A 774 -21.15 -5.13 22.19
N GLU A 775 -20.95 -5.31 23.49
CA GLU A 775 -20.46 -4.27 24.41
C GLU A 775 -18.97 -4.04 24.14
N GLU A 776 -18.14 -5.09 24.21
CA GLU A 776 -16.71 -5.05 23.82
C GLU A 776 -16.52 -4.52 22.38
N PHE A 777 -17.38 -4.93 21.45
CA PHE A 777 -17.33 -4.44 20.06
C PHE A 777 -17.60 -2.95 19.95
N SER A 778 -18.55 -2.42 20.73
CA SER A 778 -18.93 -1.01 20.69
C SER A 778 -17.82 -0.08 21.18
N GLU A 779 -16.99 -0.52 22.14
CA GLU A 779 -15.89 0.28 22.70
C GLU A 779 -14.83 0.67 21.64
N ILE A 780 -14.64 -0.16 20.61
CA ILE A 780 -13.76 0.13 19.45
C ILE A 780 -14.18 1.42 18.73
N PHE A 781 -15.48 1.71 18.74
CA PHE A 781 -16.14 2.70 17.89
C PHE A 781 -16.50 3.99 18.61
N ALA A 782 -15.79 4.30 19.70
CA ALA A 782 -16.01 5.44 20.58
C ALA A 782 -15.77 6.84 19.97
N LYS A 783 -16.04 7.02 18.67
CA LYS A 783 -16.43 8.31 18.11
C LYS A 783 -17.92 8.63 18.40
N ASP A 784 -18.70 7.68 18.93
CA ASP A 784 -20.04 7.90 19.52
C ASP A 784 -20.03 7.83 21.05
N MET A 785 -19.07 8.49 21.67
CA MET A 785 -19.31 9.00 23.02
C MET A 785 -20.51 9.96 22.91
N VAL A 786 -21.49 9.85 23.80
CA VAL A 786 -22.60 10.82 23.82
C VAL A 786 -22.03 12.15 24.30
N ILE A 787 -21.61 12.97 23.34
CA ILE A 787 -21.16 14.33 23.60
C ILE A 787 -22.39 15.07 24.12
N SER A 788 -22.36 15.40 25.39
CA SER A 788 -23.45 16.08 26.03
C SER A 788 -23.37 17.59 25.75
N SER A 789 -22.14 18.11 25.56
CA SER A 789 -21.87 19.40 24.89
C SER A 789 -20.50 19.46 24.20
N ASP A 790 -20.44 20.11 23.02
CA ASP A 790 -19.22 20.41 22.22
C ASP A 790 -19.22 21.92 21.92
N TRP A 791 -18.22 22.66 22.43
CA TRP A 791 -18.04 24.08 22.09
C TRP A 791 -16.78 24.28 21.27
N LYS A 792 -16.97 24.86 20.09
CA LYS A 792 -15.93 25.29 19.16
C LYS A 792 -16.08 26.80 19.00
N PHE A 793 -15.10 27.54 19.51
CA PHE A 793 -15.19 28.98 19.60
C PHE A 793 -14.74 29.62 18.26
N ASP A 794 -15.71 29.83 17.36
CA ASP A 794 -15.49 30.33 16.00
C ASP A 794 -16.20 31.68 15.76
N GLU A 795 -15.43 32.76 15.58
CA GLU A 795 -15.90 34.15 15.53
C GLU A 795 -16.49 34.58 14.17
N GLY A 796 -17.42 33.78 13.64
CA GLY A 796 -18.17 34.11 12.43
C GLY A 796 -19.49 33.37 12.28
N GLN A 797 -19.63 32.20 12.92
CA GLN A 797 -20.86 31.41 13.01
C GLN A 797 -20.95 30.78 14.41
N GLY A 798 -21.04 31.62 15.45
CA GLY A 798 -21.38 31.12 16.78
C GLY A 798 -22.68 30.32 16.74
N THR A 799 -22.72 29.18 17.45
CA THR A 799 -24.00 28.47 17.65
C THR A 799 -24.98 29.41 18.34
N SER A 800 -26.25 29.41 17.91
CA SER A 800 -27.22 30.47 18.21
C SER A 800 -27.80 30.41 19.64
N SER A 801 -26.99 30.06 20.63
CA SER A 801 -27.38 29.82 22.02
C SER A 801 -26.67 30.76 23.00
N SER A 802 -26.97 32.06 22.89
CA SER A 802 -26.95 33.02 24.01
C SER A 802 -25.80 32.91 25.03
N ASP A 803 -24.55 33.06 24.58
CA ASP A 803 -23.42 33.33 25.48
C ASP A 803 -23.35 34.83 25.82
N SER A 804 -23.15 35.17 27.10
CA SER A 804 -23.02 36.56 27.55
C SER A 804 -21.68 36.80 28.26
N LEU A 805 -20.81 37.61 27.67
CA LEU A 805 -19.55 38.05 28.26
C LEU A 805 -19.80 39.13 29.34
N GLN A 806 -19.13 39.00 30.49
CA GLN A 806 -18.95 40.07 31.48
C GLN A 806 -17.48 40.19 31.86
N GLY A 807 -16.99 41.43 32.02
CA GLY A 807 -15.55 41.73 32.10
C GLY A 807 -14.98 41.88 30.69
N ILE A 808 -14.51 43.08 30.33
CA ILE A 808 -13.94 43.33 28.99
C ILE A 808 -12.48 43.76 29.14
N THR A 809 -11.58 42.81 28.96
CA THR A 809 -10.23 43.10 28.46
C THR A 809 -9.59 41.98 27.60
N ALA A 810 -10.24 40.82 27.45
CA ALA A 810 -9.86 39.82 26.44
C ALA A 810 -9.65 40.45 25.04
N THR A 811 -8.46 40.27 24.46
CA THR A 811 -8.08 40.86 23.18
C THR A 811 -8.25 39.85 22.04
N LEU A 812 -9.17 40.14 21.11
CA LEU A 812 -9.49 39.29 19.97
C LEU A 812 -8.56 39.54 18.77
N ILE A 813 -8.07 38.46 18.15
CA ILE A 813 -7.26 38.53 16.92
C ILE A 813 -8.18 38.36 15.69
N ASN A 814 -9.02 39.38 15.46
CA ASN A 814 -9.82 39.69 14.26
C ASN A 814 -10.80 38.62 13.70
N GLY A 815 -12.10 38.78 14.00
CA GLY A 815 -13.23 38.01 13.45
C GLY A 815 -14.40 38.88 12.95
N VAL A 816 -15.43 39.10 13.77
CA VAL A 816 -16.57 40.03 13.51
C VAL A 816 -17.26 40.49 14.82
N VAL A 817 -18.10 41.51 14.73
CA VAL A 817 -18.71 42.28 15.84
C VAL A 817 -19.79 41.51 16.62
N TRP A 818 -19.64 41.46 17.96
CA TRP A 818 -20.73 41.14 18.90
C TRP A 818 -21.61 42.38 19.14
N GLY A 819 -22.82 42.39 18.57
CA GLY A 819 -23.76 43.52 18.64
C GLY A 819 -25.07 43.18 19.34
N ARG A 820 -25.24 43.73 20.57
CA ARG A 820 -26.46 43.88 21.39
C ARG A 820 -27.62 42.87 21.24
#